data_AF-A0A9P5IR74-F1
#
_entry.id   AF-A0A9P5IR74-F1
#
_cell.length_a   1.000
_cell.length_b   1.000
_cell.length_c   1.000
_cell.angle_alpha   90.00
_cell.angle_beta   90.00
_cell.angle_gamma   90.00
#
_symmetry.space_group_name_H-M   'P 1'
#
loop_
_entity.id
_entity.type
_entity.pdbx_description
1 polymer ?
#
loop_
_entity_poly.entity_id
_entity_poly.type
_entity_poly.pdbx_seq_one_letter_code
_entity_poly.pdbx_strand_id
1 'polypeptide(L)'
;MALTVPAHRQGVTHLFTPKLTAFEHTPKASNTAPPNIIIFIGGLSDGLLTVPYPSSIADVLPGDWCLAQVLLSSAYIGWGISSIKKDAQELSKCVSYFRTIKSGKIILMGHSTGCQDVMEYLTGPGHEANAPVDGGIIQAPVSDREALGEELDADVLKNGIALAQKMVEAGDGEEILPSKATEGFFGSPVCARRWLSLASPNHDGDDDYFSSDLTDDQLKKTFGSLPARSPLLILFSGNDEYVPKYVDKEALVKRWISFVKKGDGKVDEENSAIIPGASHNLTQSPEAVPELDLIIHARHSHSTHSPSSSTPEEQKTVLLALDDVQKQTDLAQSPQQKVIVLWDLDNKPPFDSINPYDAAQNLRSFASRFGNVIDIAAFANRSGMSFVPSSVIESRKELKEYYMLEHKLHRKYKIKPDEPYVCGICGNKKKTQVELAKHFKIHEKERGKKLTAAAQLKGKKRARFVARELSTEKSAKYHEAAVGITRPADRYKLDTELRRAGVVVNLVKSSSQAADKAIIAYSNKMRQRKATLYDWLILISDDTDFWDLVKRLSRKGVGTIVVGDRMRKVGGQPSKKLARAACAWVPWSLVETGCVDKDTIKEAFANTVLTEKKDEKIRQIKEIFGISEQDGIVESYSRHSFNESDDSDISDQKISNQHASNLSGTYIPNSDLDLDLDHPLSLGSPLDASYVEEILDDLAPASPLDHSTRSKSRSGSKK
;
A
#
# COMPACT_ATOMS: atom_id res chain seq x y z
N MET A 1 9.53 -14.96 25.87
CA MET A 1 9.75 -14.80 24.41
C MET A 1 11.23 -14.56 24.14
N ALA A 2 11.88 -15.44 23.39
CA ALA A 2 13.18 -15.13 22.81
C ALA A 2 12.98 -13.93 21.87
N LEU A 3 13.75 -12.86 22.05
CA LEU A 3 13.70 -11.66 21.21
C LEU A 3 14.04 -12.05 19.77
N THR A 4 13.03 -12.22 18.92
CA THR A 4 13.22 -12.28 17.47
C THR A 4 13.83 -10.96 17.03
N VAL A 5 15.01 -11.01 16.42
CA VAL A 5 15.69 -9.83 15.90
C VAL A 5 14.76 -9.10 14.93
N PRO A 6 14.57 -7.76 15.05
CA PRO A 6 13.78 -7.01 14.09
C PRO A 6 14.25 -7.29 12.66
N ALA A 7 13.33 -7.79 11.82
CA ALA A 7 13.62 -8.18 10.45
C ALA A 7 12.66 -7.45 9.50
N HIS A 8 13.18 -7.06 8.33
CA HIS A 8 12.34 -6.52 7.26
C HIS A 8 12.01 -7.62 6.27
N ARG A 9 10.84 -7.53 5.64
CA ARG A 9 10.41 -8.43 4.57
C ARG A 9 9.95 -7.63 3.37
N GLN A 10 10.41 -8.02 2.19
CA GLN A 10 9.94 -7.44 0.94
C GLN A 10 8.62 -8.10 0.51
N GLY A 11 7.68 -7.29 0.05
CA GLY A 11 6.37 -7.76 -0.38
C GLY A 11 5.53 -6.65 -1.00
N VAL A 12 4.31 -7.02 -1.38
CA VAL A 12 3.28 -6.13 -1.92
C VAL A 12 2.12 -6.10 -0.92
N THR A 13 1.75 -4.90 -0.48
CA THR A 13 0.54 -4.74 0.35
C THR A 13 -0.65 -4.49 -0.57
N HIS A 14 -1.61 -5.41 -0.52
CA HIS A 14 -2.86 -5.35 -1.25
C HIS A 14 -3.94 -4.76 -0.36
N LEU A 15 -4.64 -3.74 -0.86
CA LEU A 15 -5.85 -3.21 -0.23
C LEU A 15 -7.06 -3.92 -0.87
N PHE A 16 -7.57 -4.97 -0.23
CA PHE A 16 -8.68 -5.78 -0.79
C PHE A 16 -10.06 -5.24 -0.39
N THR A 17 -10.12 -4.35 0.61
CA THR A 17 -11.24 -3.44 0.87
C THR A 17 -10.69 -2.07 1.26
N PRO A 18 -11.46 -0.98 1.30
CA PRO A 18 -10.94 0.35 1.67
C PRO A 18 -10.24 0.45 3.04
N LYS A 19 -10.37 -0.55 3.92
CA LYS A 19 -9.77 -0.55 5.27
C LYS A 19 -9.02 -1.82 5.65
N LEU A 20 -8.99 -2.84 4.78
CA LEU A 20 -8.37 -4.14 5.10
C LEU A 20 -7.32 -4.51 4.07
N THR A 21 -6.20 -5.04 4.55
CA THR A 21 -4.99 -5.26 3.77
C THR A 21 -4.49 -6.69 3.88
N ALA A 22 -3.81 -7.16 2.84
CA ALA A 22 -3.04 -8.39 2.85
C ALA A 22 -1.63 -8.13 2.33
N PHE A 23 -0.60 -8.67 2.97
CA PHE A 23 0.80 -8.50 2.59
C PHE A 23 1.30 -9.75 1.86
N GLU A 24 1.42 -9.69 0.53
CA GLU A 24 1.98 -10.74 -0.32
C GLU A 24 3.51 -10.69 -0.28
N HIS A 25 4.16 -11.77 0.17
CA HIS A 25 5.61 -11.87 0.21
C HIS A 25 6.19 -11.92 -1.21
N THR A 26 7.28 -11.20 -1.46
CA THR A 26 8.00 -11.32 -2.74
C THR A 26 8.68 -12.70 -2.83
N PRO A 27 8.35 -13.54 -3.84
CA PRO A 27 8.98 -14.84 -4.00
C PRO A 27 10.48 -14.70 -4.31
N LYS A 28 11.32 -15.57 -3.74
CA LYS A 28 12.77 -15.59 -4.06
C LYS A 28 13.08 -16.10 -5.47
N ALA A 29 12.18 -16.88 -6.09
CA ALA A 29 12.50 -17.73 -7.24
C ALA A 29 11.67 -17.48 -8.51
N SER A 30 11.10 -16.29 -8.73
CA SER A 30 10.23 -16.08 -9.91
C SER A 30 10.45 -14.78 -10.66
N ASN A 31 10.64 -14.89 -11.98
CA ASN A 31 10.61 -13.78 -12.94
C ASN A 31 9.17 -13.46 -13.42
N THR A 32 8.17 -14.18 -12.91
CA THR A 32 6.76 -14.11 -13.33
C THR A 32 5.83 -14.08 -12.10
N ALA A 33 4.65 -13.47 -12.21
CA ALA A 33 3.69 -13.44 -11.11
C ALA A 33 3.15 -14.87 -10.82
N PRO A 34 3.26 -15.40 -9.59
CA PRO A 34 2.78 -16.75 -9.27
C PRO A 34 1.25 -16.85 -9.39
N PRO A 35 0.71 -17.88 -10.08
CA PRO A 35 -0.73 -18.04 -10.24
C PRO A 35 -1.43 -18.55 -8.97
N ASN A 36 -0.73 -19.30 -8.10
CA ASN A 36 -1.31 -19.86 -6.88
C ASN A 36 -0.92 -19.04 -5.65
N ILE A 37 -1.77 -19.01 -4.63
CA ILE A 37 -1.54 -18.25 -3.40
C ILE A 37 -2.01 -19.01 -2.15
N ILE A 38 -1.23 -18.91 -1.09
CA ILE A 38 -1.61 -19.26 0.29
C ILE A 38 -1.94 -17.96 1.02
N ILE A 39 -3.14 -17.87 1.61
CA ILE A 39 -3.55 -16.77 2.48
C ILE A 39 -3.39 -17.24 3.91
N PHE A 40 -2.37 -16.71 4.59
CA PHE A 40 -2.04 -17.00 5.98
C PHE A 40 -2.84 -16.11 6.93
N ILE A 41 -3.41 -16.73 7.96
CA ILE A 41 -4.26 -16.13 8.99
C ILE A 41 -3.58 -16.41 10.35
N GLY A 42 -3.16 -15.33 11.04
CA GLY A 42 -2.55 -15.43 12.36
C GLY A 42 -3.55 -15.73 13.48
N GLY A 43 -3.04 -15.98 14.68
CA GLY A 43 -3.86 -16.16 15.88
C GLY A 43 -4.30 -14.85 16.53
N LEU A 44 -4.99 -14.95 17.67
CA LEU A 44 -5.37 -13.80 18.47
C LEU A 44 -4.12 -12.99 18.86
N SER A 45 -4.16 -11.69 18.60
CA SER A 45 -3.05 -10.74 18.82
C SER A 45 -1.89 -10.82 17.81
N ASP A 46 -1.95 -11.73 16.84
CA ASP A 46 -1.01 -11.71 15.71
C ASP A 46 -1.40 -10.63 14.70
N GLY A 47 -0.37 -10.08 14.08
CA GLY A 47 -0.46 -9.22 12.91
C GLY A 47 0.57 -9.61 11.85
N LEU A 48 0.82 -8.74 10.88
CA LEU A 48 1.80 -9.00 9.84
C LEU A 48 3.20 -9.24 10.42
N LEU A 49 3.83 -10.35 10.00
CA LEU A 49 5.20 -10.73 10.37
C LEU A 49 5.43 -11.02 11.87
N THR A 50 4.36 -11.15 12.66
CA THR A 50 4.45 -11.50 14.09
C THR A 50 4.75 -12.99 14.28
N VAL A 51 4.19 -13.83 13.42
CA VAL A 51 4.55 -15.25 13.30
C VAL A 51 5.75 -15.38 12.36
N PRO A 52 6.84 -16.06 12.76
CA PRO A 52 8.09 -16.04 11.99
C PRO A 52 8.09 -16.97 10.76
N TYR A 53 7.52 -18.16 10.89
CA TYR A 53 7.64 -19.22 9.88
C TYR A 53 6.92 -18.96 8.53
N PRO A 54 5.83 -18.15 8.42
CA PRO A 54 5.24 -17.82 7.11
C PRO A 54 6.24 -17.15 6.15
N SER A 55 7.20 -16.39 6.69
CA SER A 55 8.29 -15.83 5.88
C SER A 55 9.23 -16.90 5.35
N SER A 56 9.51 -17.93 6.15
CA SER A 56 10.31 -19.09 5.75
C SER A 56 9.59 -19.92 4.69
N ILE A 57 8.31 -20.24 4.90
CA ILE A 57 7.47 -20.91 3.89
C ILE A 57 7.52 -20.15 2.57
N ALA A 58 7.29 -18.82 2.61
CA ALA A 58 7.31 -18.00 1.40
C ALA A 58 8.66 -18.03 0.64
N ASP A 59 9.77 -18.35 1.31
CA ASP A 59 11.09 -18.44 0.69
C ASP A 59 11.35 -19.78 -0.01
N VAL A 60 10.64 -20.83 0.38
CA VAL A 60 10.83 -22.21 -0.12
C VAL A 60 9.65 -22.71 -0.96
N LEU A 61 8.59 -21.91 -1.08
CA LEU A 61 7.50 -22.18 -1.99
C LEU A 61 8.00 -22.28 -3.44
N PRO A 62 7.46 -23.21 -4.24
CA PRO A 62 7.73 -23.28 -5.67
C PRO A 62 7.41 -21.96 -6.40
N GLY A 63 8.03 -21.73 -7.56
CA GLY A 63 7.89 -20.47 -8.31
C GLY A 63 6.48 -20.13 -8.81
N ASP A 64 5.56 -21.10 -8.80
CA ASP A 64 4.14 -20.93 -9.13
C ASP A 64 3.25 -20.67 -7.90
N TRP A 65 3.83 -20.62 -6.70
CA TRP A 65 3.15 -20.27 -5.46
C TRP A 65 3.70 -18.99 -4.83
N CYS A 66 2.82 -18.27 -4.15
CA CYS A 66 3.17 -17.17 -3.26
C CYS A 66 2.38 -17.30 -1.96
N LEU A 67 2.76 -16.51 -0.96
CA LEU A 67 2.09 -16.44 0.32
C LEU A 67 1.74 -14.99 0.62
N ALA A 68 0.51 -14.74 1.05
CA ALA A 68 0.10 -13.47 1.63
C ALA A 68 -0.37 -13.65 3.07
N GLN A 69 -0.04 -12.71 3.94
CA GLN A 69 -0.61 -12.63 5.29
C GLN A 69 -1.75 -11.62 5.29
N VAL A 70 -2.93 -12.00 5.77
CA VAL A 70 -4.11 -11.13 5.80
C VAL A 70 -4.23 -10.41 7.15
N LEU A 71 -4.67 -9.14 7.12
CA LEU A 71 -4.95 -8.35 8.32
C LEU A 71 -6.44 -7.95 8.35
N LEU A 72 -7.21 -8.65 9.18
CA LEU A 72 -8.66 -8.51 9.32
C LEU A 72 -9.03 -7.39 10.29
N SER A 73 -10.31 -7.02 10.36
CA SER A 73 -10.77 -5.96 11.25
C SER A 73 -10.49 -6.26 12.72
N SER A 74 -10.55 -7.53 13.11
CA SER A 74 -10.26 -8.06 14.45
C SER A 74 -8.84 -7.71 14.94
N ALA A 75 -7.87 -7.60 14.04
CA ALA A 75 -6.51 -7.19 14.40
C ALA A 75 -6.40 -5.69 14.79
N TYR A 76 -7.30 -4.84 14.32
CA TYR A 76 -7.25 -3.39 14.60
C TYR A 76 -8.16 -2.98 15.74
N ILE A 77 -9.43 -3.40 15.70
CA ILE A 77 -10.44 -2.97 16.67
C ILE A 77 -10.35 -3.76 17.99
N GLY A 78 -9.65 -4.90 17.96
CA GLY A 78 -9.59 -5.87 19.03
C GLY A 78 -10.41 -7.10 18.68
N TRP A 79 -9.75 -8.25 18.70
CA TRP A 79 -10.37 -9.55 18.43
C TRP A 79 -11.41 -9.91 19.50
N GLY A 80 -11.26 -9.39 20.72
CA GLY A 80 -12.16 -9.64 21.84
C GLY A 80 -13.56 -9.03 21.69
N ILE A 81 -13.77 -8.15 20.70
CA ILE A 81 -15.07 -7.55 20.36
C ILE A 81 -15.51 -7.89 18.93
N SER A 82 -14.79 -8.79 18.25
CA SER A 82 -15.15 -9.30 16.92
C SER A 82 -15.79 -10.70 17.05
N SER A 83 -16.01 -11.36 15.92
CA SER A 83 -16.42 -12.77 15.85
C SER A 83 -15.77 -13.46 14.66
N ILE A 84 -15.51 -14.77 14.79
CA ILE A 84 -14.99 -15.60 13.69
C ILE A 84 -15.89 -15.56 12.45
N LYS A 85 -17.20 -15.39 12.63
CA LYS A 85 -18.15 -15.20 11.52
C LYS A 85 -17.84 -13.93 10.72
N LYS A 86 -17.51 -12.83 11.40
CA LYS A 86 -17.12 -11.58 10.74
C LYS A 86 -15.77 -11.74 10.04
N ASP A 87 -14.83 -12.43 10.68
CA ASP A 87 -13.51 -12.70 10.13
C ASP A 87 -13.63 -13.57 8.86
N ALA A 88 -14.48 -14.60 8.86
CA ALA A 88 -14.81 -15.40 7.67
C ALA A 88 -15.43 -14.57 6.53
N GLN A 89 -16.34 -13.63 6.84
CA GLN A 89 -16.91 -12.70 5.85
C GLN A 89 -15.86 -11.76 5.24
N GLU A 90 -14.89 -11.31 6.04
CA GLU A 90 -13.79 -10.45 5.58
C GLU A 90 -12.76 -11.25 4.77
N LEU A 91 -12.47 -12.49 5.18
CA LEU A 91 -11.69 -13.45 4.40
C LEU A 91 -12.35 -13.74 3.05
N SER A 92 -13.67 -13.83 2.98
CA SER A 92 -14.39 -14.06 1.72
C SER A 92 -14.16 -12.91 0.73
N LYS A 93 -14.09 -11.66 1.23
CA LYS A 93 -13.71 -10.50 0.42
C LYS A 93 -12.24 -10.56 -0.01
N CYS A 94 -11.34 -11.00 0.87
CA CYS A 94 -9.92 -11.19 0.56
C CYS A 94 -9.71 -12.24 -0.55
N VAL A 95 -10.36 -13.39 -0.44
CA VAL A 95 -10.35 -14.46 -1.45
C VAL A 95 -10.93 -13.97 -2.77
N SER A 96 -12.06 -13.24 -2.72
CA SER A 96 -12.67 -12.64 -3.93
C SER A 96 -11.71 -11.69 -4.64
N TYR A 97 -10.99 -10.86 -3.87
CA TYR A 97 -9.97 -9.97 -4.42
C TYR A 97 -8.83 -10.74 -5.06
N PHE A 98 -8.22 -11.70 -4.35
CA PHE A 98 -7.11 -12.48 -4.91
C PHE A 98 -7.54 -13.29 -6.12
N ARG A 99 -8.80 -13.74 -6.21
CA ARG A 99 -9.34 -14.35 -7.42
C ARG A 99 -9.29 -13.46 -8.65
N THR A 100 -9.36 -12.13 -8.50
CA THR A 100 -9.27 -11.19 -9.63
C THR A 100 -7.85 -11.06 -10.19
N ILE A 101 -6.83 -11.37 -9.39
CA ILE A 101 -5.42 -11.18 -9.75
C ILE A 101 -4.60 -12.48 -9.79
N LYS A 102 -5.16 -13.60 -9.32
CA LYS A 102 -4.55 -14.93 -9.31
C LYS A 102 -5.41 -15.91 -10.12
N SER A 103 -4.79 -16.57 -11.09
CA SER A 103 -5.46 -17.53 -11.99
C SER A 103 -5.43 -18.97 -11.49
N GLY A 104 -4.56 -19.28 -10.52
CA GLY A 104 -4.30 -20.63 -10.01
C GLY A 104 -5.18 -21.01 -8.83
N LYS A 105 -4.63 -21.67 -7.81
CA LYS A 105 -5.32 -22.12 -6.58
C LYS A 105 -5.20 -21.09 -5.45
N ILE A 106 -6.20 -21.05 -4.56
CA ILE A 106 -6.18 -20.27 -3.30
C ILE A 106 -6.36 -21.24 -2.14
N ILE A 107 -5.41 -21.24 -1.21
CA ILE A 107 -5.44 -22.04 0.02
C ILE A 107 -5.51 -21.10 1.21
N LEU A 108 -6.38 -21.39 2.19
CA LEU A 108 -6.35 -20.72 3.49
C LEU A 108 -5.45 -21.49 4.43
N MET A 109 -4.57 -20.79 5.15
CA MET A 109 -3.70 -21.39 6.17
C MET A 109 -3.91 -20.66 7.49
N GLY A 110 -4.53 -21.34 8.45
CA GLY A 110 -4.72 -20.85 9.81
C GLY A 110 -3.56 -21.27 10.70
N HIS A 111 -3.12 -20.35 11.55
CA HIS A 111 -2.21 -20.58 12.67
C HIS A 111 -2.94 -20.34 13.98
N SER A 112 -2.76 -21.22 14.97
CA SER A 112 -3.36 -21.01 16.30
C SER A 112 -4.89 -20.81 16.16
N THR A 113 -5.47 -19.79 16.77
CA THR A 113 -6.90 -19.46 16.62
C THR A 113 -7.29 -19.06 15.20
N GLY A 114 -6.35 -18.68 14.31
CA GLY A 114 -6.62 -18.54 12.88
C GLY A 114 -7.06 -19.86 12.22
N CYS A 115 -6.84 -21.01 12.88
CA CYS A 115 -7.46 -22.29 12.49
C CYS A 115 -8.98 -22.27 12.65
N GLN A 116 -9.51 -21.55 13.63
CA GLN A 116 -10.96 -21.38 13.83
C GLN A 116 -11.55 -20.61 12.65
N ASP A 117 -10.87 -19.58 12.16
CA ASP A 117 -11.30 -18.84 10.97
C ASP A 117 -11.36 -19.75 9.73
N VAL A 118 -10.39 -20.67 9.56
CA VAL A 118 -10.42 -21.66 8.47
C VAL A 118 -11.63 -22.60 8.61
N MET A 119 -11.89 -23.10 9.82
CA MET A 119 -13.02 -24.01 10.06
C MET A 119 -14.36 -23.31 9.90
N GLU A 120 -14.51 -22.09 10.43
CA GLU A 120 -15.70 -21.25 10.27
C GLU A 120 -15.93 -20.92 8.78
N TYR A 121 -14.86 -20.59 8.05
CA TYR A 121 -14.95 -20.30 6.62
C TYR A 121 -15.43 -21.49 5.80
N LEU A 122 -15.05 -22.72 6.18
CA LEU A 122 -15.34 -23.94 5.43
C LEU A 122 -16.59 -24.66 5.89
N THR A 123 -17.00 -24.53 7.16
CA THR A 123 -18.04 -25.36 7.79
C THR A 123 -19.03 -24.56 8.63
N GLY A 124 -18.74 -23.28 8.89
CA GLY A 124 -19.59 -22.42 9.69
C GLY A 124 -20.96 -22.14 9.05
N PRO A 125 -21.93 -21.63 9.82
CA PRO A 125 -23.26 -21.33 9.30
C PRO A 125 -23.24 -20.32 8.14
N GLY A 126 -23.67 -20.76 6.96
CA GLY A 126 -23.71 -19.94 5.75
C GLY A 126 -22.39 -19.90 4.96
N HIS A 127 -21.46 -20.82 5.24
CA HIS A 127 -20.18 -20.95 4.52
C HIS A 127 -20.34 -21.11 2.99
N GLU A 128 -21.50 -21.56 2.52
CA GLU A 128 -21.80 -21.72 1.09
C GLU A 128 -21.80 -20.38 0.34
N ALA A 129 -22.01 -19.26 1.04
CA ALA A 129 -21.92 -17.91 0.50
C ALA A 129 -20.48 -17.38 0.44
N ASN A 130 -19.52 -18.07 1.08
CA ASN A 130 -18.13 -17.66 1.05
C ASN A 130 -17.51 -17.89 -0.33
N ALA A 131 -16.54 -17.05 -0.68
CA ALA A 131 -15.83 -17.18 -1.92
C ALA A 131 -15.14 -18.56 -2.03
N PRO A 132 -15.10 -19.14 -3.23
CA PRO A 132 -14.53 -20.47 -3.42
C PRO A 132 -13.02 -20.53 -3.11
N VAL A 133 -12.58 -21.39 -2.19
CA VAL A 133 -11.17 -21.79 -1.97
C VAL A 133 -10.88 -23.23 -2.38
N ASP A 134 -9.61 -23.55 -2.64
CA ASP A 134 -9.15 -24.85 -3.18
C ASP A 134 -8.63 -25.81 -2.08
N GLY A 135 -8.58 -25.35 -0.83
CA GLY A 135 -8.14 -26.13 0.31
C GLY A 135 -7.90 -25.30 1.57
N GLY A 136 -7.70 -26.00 2.69
CA GLY A 136 -7.37 -25.42 3.99
C GLY A 136 -6.17 -26.10 4.63
N ILE A 137 -5.40 -25.36 5.40
CA ILE A 137 -4.31 -25.85 6.25
C ILE A 137 -4.58 -25.30 7.66
N ILE A 138 -4.55 -26.17 8.67
CA ILE A 138 -4.64 -25.77 10.09
C ILE A 138 -3.34 -26.17 10.80
N GLN A 139 -2.56 -25.18 11.23
CA GLN A 139 -1.29 -25.37 11.93
C GLN A 139 -1.42 -24.94 13.40
N ALA A 140 -1.03 -25.85 14.30
CA ALA A 140 -1.26 -25.75 15.74
C ALA A 140 -2.73 -25.42 16.11
N PRO A 141 -3.71 -26.21 15.64
CA PRO A 141 -5.11 -26.03 16.05
C PRO A 141 -5.29 -26.43 17.52
N VAL A 142 -5.45 -25.45 18.40
CA VAL A 142 -5.63 -25.63 19.85
C VAL A 142 -7.00 -25.16 20.30
N SER A 143 -7.50 -25.75 21.38
CA SER A 143 -8.75 -25.31 22.02
C SER A 143 -8.48 -24.18 23.00
N ASP A 144 -9.09 -23.02 22.76
CA ASP A 144 -9.05 -21.91 23.71
C ASP A 144 -9.67 -22.31 25.06
N ARG A 145 -10.75 -23.11 25.06
CA ARG A 145 -11.38 -23.60 26.29
C ARG A 145 -10.40 -24.40 27.15
N GLU A 146 -9.70 -25.35 26.53
CA GLU A 146 -8.74 -26.20 27.24
C GLU A 146 -7.48 -25.42 27.66
N ALA A 147 -7.00 -24.50 26.81
CA ALA A 147 -5.88 -23.60 27.13
C ALA A 147 -6.22 -22.67 28.30
N LEU A 148 -7.41 -22.04 28.28
CA LEU A 148 -7.90 -21.20 29.38
C LEU A 148 -7.97 -21.99 30.70
N GLY A 149 -8.37 -23.26 30.65
CA GLY A 149 -8.44 -24.12 31.83
C GLY A 149 -7.08 -24.48 32.43
N GLU A 150 -6.02 -24.50 31.62
CA GLU A 150 -4.64 -24.75 32.07
C GLU A 150 -3.94 -23.46 32.53
N GLU A 151 -4.20 -22.33 31.87
CA GLU A 151 -3.45 -21.08 32.10
C GLU A 151 -4.09 -20.12 33.12
N LEU A 152 -5.42 -20.13 33.29
CA LEU A 152 -6.09 -19.28 34.28
C LEU A 152 -6.33 -20.02 35.60
N ASP A 153 -6.33 -19.25 36.68
CA ASP A 153 -6.89 -19.72 37.94
C ASP A 153 -8.36 -20.15 37.77
N ALA A 154 -8.69 -21.31 38.35
CA ALA A 154 -9.99 -21.94 38.18
C ALA A 154 -11.14 -21.08 38.71
N ASP A 155 -10.93 -20.34 39.81
CA ASP A 155 -11.96 -19.44 40.34
C ASP A 155 -12.11 -18.20 39.45
N VAL A 156 -11.02 -17.67 38.89
CA VAL A 156 -11.07 -16.56 37.93
C VAL A 156 -11.86 -16.97 36.68
N LEU A 157 -11.53 -18.11 36.07
CA LEU A 157 -12.22 -18.61 34.89
C LEU A 157 -13.72 -18.84 35.17
N LYS A 158 -14.04 -19.52 36.27
CA LYS A 158 -15.42 -19.78 36.69
C LYS A 158 -16.22 -18.50 36.94
N ASN A 159 -15.63 -17.53 37.65
CA ASN A 159 -16.29 -16.26 37.94
C ASN A 159 -16.46 -15.41 36.68
N GLY A 160 -15.48 -15.40 35.78
CA GLY A 160 -15.55 -14.74 34.47
C GLY A 160 -16.68 -15.31 33.61
N ILE A 161 -16.78 -16.64 33.52
CA ILE A 161 -17.88 -17.33 32.81
C ILE A 161 -19.24 -16.96 33.42
N ALA A 162 -19.39 -17.05 34.75
CA ALA A 162 -20.65 -16.75 35.42
C ALA A 162 -21.09 -15.29 35.22
N LEU A 163 -20.14 -14.34 35.25
CA LEU A 163 -20.44 -12.94 34.96
C LEU A 163 -20.85 -12.74 33.51
N ALA A 164 -20.12 -13.33 32.57
CA ALA A 164 -20.41 -13.23 31.14
C ALA A 164 -21.78 -13.81 30.80
N GLN A 165 -22.14 -14.98 31.37
CA GLN A 165 -23.49 -15.57 31.23
C GLN A 165 -24.57 -14.61 31.70
N LYS A 166 -24.40 -14.04 32.89
CA LYS A 166 -25.35 -13.06 33.45
C LYS A 166 -25.50 -11.82 32.56
N MET A 167 -24.40 -11.32 31.98
CA MET A 167 -24.44 -10.17 31.07
C MET A 167 -25.18 -10.51 29.78
N VAL A 168 -24.92 -11.68 29.18
CA VAL A 168 -25.63 -12.14 27.99
C VAL A 168 -27.13 -12.31 28.26
N GLU A 169 -27.51 -12.92 29.38
CA GLU A 169 -28.91 -13.07 29.82
C GLU A 169 -29.61 -11.73 30.03
N ALA A 170 -28.87 -10.69 30.44
CA ALA A 170 -29.36 -9.33 30.62
C ALA A 170 -29.45 -8.53 29.31
N GLY A 171 -28.95 -9.06 28.19
CA GLY A 171 -28.88 -8.36 26.90
C GLY A 171 -27.60 -7.54 26.69
N ASP A 172 -26.65 -7.60 27.63
CA ASP A 172 -25.38 -6.87 27.62
C ASP A 172 -24.22 -7.72 27.06
N GLY A 173 -24.51 -8.64 26.13
CA GLY A 173 -23.52 -9.58 25.60
C GLY A 173 -22.35 -8.93 24.85
N GLU A 174 -22.58 -7.76 24.24
CA GLU A 174 -21.54 -7.00 23.54
C GLU A 174 -20.76 -6.04 24.46
N GLU A 175 -21.16 -5.92 25.73
CA GLU A 175 -20.43 -5.11 26.71
C GLU A 175 -19.15 -5.80 27.17
N ILE A 176 -18.12 -4.98 27.42
CA ILE A 176 -16.80 -5.44 27.83
C ILE A 176 -16.83 -5.97 29.25
N LEU A 177 -16.26 -7.16 29.46
CA LEU A 177 -16.06 -7.69 30.80
C LEU A 177 -15.11 -6.78 31.60
N PRO A 178 -15.42 -6.46 32.86
CA PRO A 178 -14.50 -5.75 33.72
C PRO A 178 -13.17 -6.50 33.78
N SER A 179 -12.03 -5.83 33.58
CA SER A 179 -10.71 -6.49 33.57
C SER A 179 -10.39 -7.26 34.85
N LYS A 180 -11.04 -6.93 35.98
CA LYS A 180 -10.92 -7.70 37.23
C LYS A 180 -11.54 -9.10 37.15
N ALA A 181 -12.55 -9.29 36.30
CA ALA A 181 -13.22 -10.58 36.14
C ALA A 181 -12.40 -11.57 35.30
N THR A 182 -11.49 -11.07 34.48
CA THR A 182 -10.60 -11.88 33.62
C THR A 182 -9.13 -11.75 34.04
N GLU A 183 -8.86 -11.04 35.13
CA GLU A 183 -7.52 -10.60 35.58
C GLU A 183 -6.65 -9.95 34.48
N GLY A 184 -7.27 -9.43 33.42
CA GLY A 184 -6.57 -8.90 32.27
C GLY A 184 -5.77 -9.95 31.49
N PHE A 185 -6.11 -11.25 31.62
CA PHE A 185 -5.39 -12.39 31.07
C PHE A 185 -4.91 -12.19 29.63
N PHE A 186 -5.81 -11.78 28.74
CA PHE A 186 -5.53 -11.62 27.32
C PHE A 186 -4.85 -10.29 26.94
N GLY A 187 -4.74 -9.33 27.86
CA GLY A 187 -4.25 -7.97 27.57
C GLY A 187 -5.14 -7.13 26.64
N SER A 188 -6.13 -7.72 25.97
CA SER A 188 -7.12 -7.08 25.10
C SER A 188 -8.51 -7.06 25.76
N PRO A 189 -9.34 -6.01 25.52
CA PRO A 189 -10.74 -6.00 25.95
C PRO A 189 -11.55 -7.13 25.28
N VAL A 190 -12.32 -7.88 26.07
CA VAL A 190 -13.17 -8.97 25.59
C VAL A 190 -14.62 -8.74 26.03
N CYS A 191 -15.57 -8.78 25.10
CA CYS A 191 -17.00 -8.70 25.42
C CYS A 191 -17.53 -10.01 26.03
N ALA A 192 -18.63 -9.94 26.77
CA ALA A 192 -19.20 -11.09 27.45
C ALA A 192 -19.50 -12.26 26.49
N ARG A 193 -20.09 -11.98 25.31
CA ARG A 193 -20.34 -12.98 24.26
C ARG A 193 -19.04 -13.66 23.82
N ARG A 194 -18.00 -12.87 23.49
CA ARG A 194 -16.73 -13.43 23.00
C ARG A 194 -16.03 -14.25 24.07
N TRP A 195 -16.10 -13.84 25.33
CA TRP A 195 -15.57 -14.64 26.44
C TRP A 195 -16.23 -16.01 26.54
N LEU A 196 -17.57 -16.08 26.44
CA LEU A 196 -18.28 -17.37 26.43
C LEU A 196 -17.98 -18.20 25.19
N SER A 197 -17.76 -17.55 24.05
CA SER A 197 -17.38 -18.22 22.81
C SER A 197 -16.04 -18.95 22.95
N LEU A 198 -15.04 -18.33 23.59
CA LEU A 198 -13.72 -18.90 23.84
C LEU A 198 -13.72 -19.92 24.98
N ALA A 199 -14.35 -19.58 26.11
CA ALA A 199 -14.40 -20.45 27.29
C ALA A 199 -15.32 -21.66 27.11
N SER A 200 -16.30 -21.57 26.20
CA SER A 200 -17.22 -22.63 25.77
C SER A 200 -17.65 -23.60 26.88
N PRO A 201 -18.22 -23.10 28.00
CA PRO A 201 -18.51 -23.94 29.17
C PRO A 201 -19.49 -25.09 28.87
N ASN A 202 -20.33 -24.95 27.84
CA ASN A 202 -21.29 -25.96 27.42
C ASN A 202 -20.94 -26.59 26.06
N HIS A 203 -19.74 -26.37 25.52
CA HIS A 203 -19.33 -26.80 24.17
C HIS A 203 -20.17 -26.20 23.03
N ASP A 204 -20.74 -25.03 23.24
CA ASP A 204 -21.60 -24.32 22.29
C ASP A 204 -21.04 -22.94 21.90
N GLY A 205 -19.81 -22.63 22.33
CA GLY A 205 -19.12 -21.43 21.90
C GLY A 205 -18.75 -21.49 20.41
N ASP A 206 -18.85 -20.36 19.71
CA ASP A 206 -18.60 -20.31 18.27
C ASP A 206 -17.15 -20.71 17.94
N ASP A 207 -16.18 -20.50 18.84
CA ASP A 207 -14.75 -20.79 18.62
C ASP A 207 -14.36 -22.26 18.90
N ASP A 208 -15.25 -23.05 19.50
CA ASP A 208 -14.91 -24.37 20.04
C ASP A 208 -14.91 -25.49 18.99
N TYR A 209 -13.96 -25.40 18.07
CA TYR A 209 -13.74 -26.39 17.01
C TYR A 209 -12.80 -27.53 17.43
N PHE A 210 -11.98 -27.32 18.46
CA PHE A 210 -10.79 -28.15 18.71
C PHE A 210 -10.72 -28.78 20.10
N SER A 211 -11.70 -28.57 21.00
CA SER A 211 -11.66 -29.22 22.33
C SER A 211 -11.61 -30.75 22.19
N SER A 212 -10.72 -31.37 22.98
CA SER A 212 -10.47 -32.81 22.90
C SER A 212 -11.71 -33.66 23.26
N ASP A 213 -12.60 -33.10 24.07
CA ASP A 213 -13.82 -33.70 24.62
C ASP A 213 -15.12 -33.35 23.85
N LEU A 214 -15.02 -32.72 22.67
CA LEU A 214 -16.19 -32.51 21.80
C LEU A 214 -16.90 -33.83 21.48
N THR A 215 -18.23 -33.80 21.42
CA THR A 215 -19.04 -34.96 21.07
C THR A 215 -18.93 -35.32 19.59
N ASP A 216 -19.23 -36.57 19.27
CA ASP A 216 -19.25 -37.05 17.88
C ASP A 216 -20.23 -36.25 17.00
N ASP A 217 -21.36 -35.80 17.56
CA ASP A 217 -22.35 -35.02 16.80
C ASP A 217 -21.86 -33.59 16.52
N GLN A 218 -21.04 -33.01 17.39
CA GLN A 218 -20.36 -31.73 17.10
C GLN A 218 -19.31 -31.91 16.01
N LEU A 219 -18.46 -32.95 16.10
CA LEU A 219 -17.43 -33.22 15.09
C LEU A 219 -18.02 -33.57 13.71
N LYS A 220 -19.22 -34.16 13.64
CA LYS A 220 -19.96 -34.35 12.37
C LYS A 220 -20.34 -33.01 11.73
N LYS A 221 -20.74 -32.01 12.51
CA LYS A 221 -21.14 -30.68 12.03
C LYS A 221 -19.96 -29.83 11.57
N THR A 222 -18.75 -30.14 12.04
CA THR A 222 -17.52 -29.42 11.66
C THR A 222 -16.69 -30.26 10.70
N PHE A 223 -15.75 -31.07 11.19
CA PHE A 223 -14.87 -31.91 10.37
C PHE A 223 -15.64 -32.85 9.42
N GLY A 224 -16.79 -33.39 9.85
CA GLY A 224 -17.64 -34.24 9.02
C GLY A 224 -18.46 -33.48 7.96
N SER A 225 -18.47 -32.15 8.00
CA SER A 225 -19.21 -31.28 7.06
C SER A 225 -18.27 -30.49 6.13
N LEU A 226 -16.98 -30.83 6.11
CA LEU A 226 -16.01 -30.20 5.20
C LEU A 226 -16.42 -30.38 3.73
N PRO A 227 -16.29 -29.34 2.89
CA PRO A 227 -16.66 -29.42 1.49
C PRO A 227 -15.64 -30.26 0.70
N ALA A 228 -16.13 -31.19 -0.13
CA ALA A 228 -15.31 -32.12 -0.94
C ALA A 228 -14.26 -31.45 -1.86
N ARG A 229 -14.53 -30.20 -2.23
CA ARG A 229 -13.71 -29.34 -3.09
C ARG A 229 -12.48 -28.74 -2.40
N SER A 230 -12.47 -28.69 -1.07
CA SER A 230 -11.44 -28.00 -0.29
C SER A 230 -10.82 -28.98 0.70
N PRO A 231 -9.83 -29.80 0.28
CA PRO A 231 -9.17 -30.73 1.18
C PRO A 231 -8.46 -30.00 2.32
N LEU A 232 -8.51 -30.59 3.51
CA LEU A 232 -7.87 -30.08 4.73
C LEU A 232 -6.50 -30.76 4.95
N LEU A 233 -5.52 -30.01 5.41
CA LEU A 233 -4.24 -30.51 5.94
C LEU A 233 -4.13 -30.12 7.41
N ILE A 234 -3.86 -31.10 8.28
CA ILE A 234 -3.83 -30.90 9.74
C ILE A 234 -2.40 -31.06 10.25
N LEU A 235 -1.83 -29.98 10.80
CA LEU A 235 -0.45 -29.92 11.25
C LEU A 235 -0.40 -29.55 12.73
N PHE A 236 -0.39 -30.57 13.59
CA PHE A 236 -0.43 -30.36 15.03
C PHE A 236 0.99 -30.24 15.60
N SER A 237 1.25 -29.26 16.47
CA SER A 237 2.54 -29.12 17.15
C SER A 237 2.72 -30.15 18.29
N GLY A 238 3.76 -30.99 18.19
CA GLY A 238 4.00 -32.08 19.15
C GLY A 238 4.30 -31.61 20.58
N ASN A 239 5.06 -30.51 20.73
CA ASN A 239 5.41 -29.91 22.01
C ASN A 239 4.68 -28.57 22.25
N ASP A 240 3.48 -28.42 21.69
CA ASP A 240 2.61 -27.25 21.88
C ASP A 240 2.32 -26.99 23.36
N GLU A 241 2.72 -25.80 23.83
CA GLU A 241 2.62 -25.36 25.22
C GLU A 241 1.19 -25.02 25.68
N TYR A 242 0.25 -24.79 24.76
CA TYR A 242 -1.14 -24.44 25.10
C TYR A 242 -2.07 -25.65 25.19
N VAL A 243 -1.57 -26.85 24.90
CA VAL A 243 -2.37 -28.08 24.95
C VAL A 243 -2.16 -28.79 26.27
N PRO A 244 -3.23 -29.10 27.04
CA PRO A 244 -3.09 -29.80 28.29
C PRO A 244 -2.41 -31.16 28.13
N LYS A 245 -1.58 -31.52 29.11
CA LYS A 245 -0.77 -32.76 29.07
C LYS A 245 -1.58 -34.05 29.02
N TYR A 246 -2.86 -34.01 29.40
CA TYR A 246 -3.74 -35.17 29.35
C TYR A 246 -4.26 -35.48 27.94
N VAL A 247 -4.17 -34.54 27.00
CA VAL A 247 -4.69 -34.69 25.63
C VAL A 247 -3.73 -35.56 24.82
N ASP A 248 -4.25 -36.68 24.32
CA ASP A 248 -3.57 -37.52 23.32
C ASP A 248 -3.75 -36.89 21.93
N LYS A 249 -2.73 -36.14 21.48
CA LYS A 249 -2.76 -35.35 20.24
C LYS A 249 -2.89 -36.26 19.01
N GLU A 250 -2.19 -37.40 18.99
CA GLU A 250 -2.25 -38.39 17.94
C GLU A 250 -3.65 -39.00 17.81
N ALA A 251 -4.27 -39.38 18.92
CA ALA A 251 -5.63 -39.90 18.94
C ALA A 251 -6.64 -38.84 18.51
N LEU A 252 -6.45 -37.58 18.93
CA LEU A 252 -7.32 -36.46 18.57
C LEU A 252 -7.29 -36.17 17.06
N VAL A 253 -6.10 -36.08 16.45
CA VAL A 253 -5.97 -35.89 14.99
C VAL A 253 -6.57 -37.06 14.22
N LYS A 254 -6.33 -38.31 14.66
CA LYS A 254 -6.96 -39.50 14.05
C LYS A 254 -8.48 -39.44 14.15
N ARG A 255 -9.02 -38.97 15.28
CA ARG A 255 -10.46 -38.79 15.48
C ARG A 255 -11.02 -37.78 14.48
N TRP A 256 -10.41 -36.61 14.33
CA TRP A 256 -10.81 -35.60 13.33
C TRP A 256 -10.78 -36.15 11.90
N ILE A 257 -9.67 -36.76 11.49
CA ILE A 257 -9.52 -37.42 10.17
C ILE A 257 -10.66 -38.42 9.93
N SER A 258 -11.02 -39.21 10.96
CA SER A 258 -12.11 -40.18 10.83
C SER A 258 -13.47 -39.54 10.55
N PHE A 259 -13.74 -38.33 11.08
CA PHE A 259 -14.97 -37.60 10.79
C PHE A 259 -14.97 -37.01 9.39
N VAL A 260 -13.83 -36.45 8.94
CA VAL A 260 -13.70 -35.98 7.55
C VAL A 260 -14.04 -37.08 6.57
N LYS A 261 -13.50 -38.29 6.79
CA LYS A 261 -13.71 -39.47 5.92
C LYS A 261 -15.12 -40.04 5.97
N LYS A 262 -15.84 -39.86 7.07
CA LYS A 262 -17.24 -40.29 7.21
C LYS A 262 -18.20 -39.33 6.50
N GLY A 263 -17.80 -38.07 6.32
CA GLY A 263 -18.51 -37.08 5.51
C GLY A 263 -18.06 -37.07 4.05
N ASP A 264 -18.43 -36.02 3.33
CA ASP A 264 -18.04 -35.80 1.92
C ASP A 264 -16.69 -35.07 1.78
N GLY A 265 -16.08 -34.69 2.90
CA GLY A 265 -14.83 -33.94 2.95
C GLY A 265 -13.61 -34.76 2.51
N LYS A 266 -12.49 -34.05 2.31
CA LYS A 266 -11.19 -34.67 2.01
C LYS A 266 -10.15 -34.16 3.00
N VAL A 267 -9.27 -35.05 3.42
CA VAL A 267 -8.12 -34.71 4.26
C VAL A 267 -6.87 -35.32 3.64
N ASP A 268 -5.76 -34.60 3.72
CA ASP A 268 -4.45 -35.06 3.29
C ASP A 268 -3.88 -36.01 4.35
N GLU A 269 -4.30 -37.27 4.35
CA GLU A 269 -3.92 -38.26 5.38
C GLU A 269 -2.42 -38.57 5.40
N GLU A 270 -1.77 -38.46 4.25
CA GLU A 270 -0.34 -38.77 4.11
C GLU A 270 0.51 -37.72 4.84
N ASN A 271 0.09 -36.46 4.78
CA ASN A 271 0.87 -35.34 5.30
C ASN A 271 0.30 -34.72 6.58
N SER A 272 -0.94 -35.07 6.96
CA SER A 272 -1.50 -34.63 8.24
C SER A 272 -0.81 -35.36 9.38
N ALA A 273 -0.14 -34.62 10.26
CA ALA A 273 0.77 -35.19 11.23
C ALA A 273 0.87 -34.37 12.51
N ILE A 274 1.42 -35.02 13.54
CA ILE A 274 2.00 -34.34 14.70
C ILE A 274 3.44 -34.02 14.33
N ILE A 275 3.82 -32.74 14.30
CA ILE A 275 5.18 -32.29 14.02
C ILE A 275 6.01 -32.49 15.29
N PRO A 276 6.98 -33.43 15.33
CA PRO A 276 7.70 -33.76 16.55
C PRO A 276 8.50 -32.57 17.07
N GLY A 277 8.46 -32.33 18.39
CA GLY A 277 9.24 -31.26 19.03
C GLY A 277 8.76 -29.82 18.73
N ALA A 278 7.84 -29.63 17.79
CA ALA A 278 7.31 -28.32 17.44
C ALA A 278 6.59 -27.65 18.61
N SER A 279 6.98 -26.43 18.97
CA SER A 279 6.22 -25.53 19.85
C SER A 279 5.03 -24.90 19.12
N HIS A 280 4.17 -24.17 19.82
CA HIS A 280 2.94 -23.62 19.25
C HIS A 280 3.18 -22.78 17.98
N ASN A 281 4.04 -21.76 18.09
CA ASN A 281 4.40 -20.84 16.99
C ASN A 281 5.77 -21.14 16.35
N LEU A 282 6.36 -22.30 16.68
CA LEU A 282 7.68 -22.76 16.23
C LEU A 282 8.88 -21.88 16.63
N THR A 283 8.68 -20.82 17.44
CA THR A 283 9.79 -19.95 17.88
C THR A 283 10.76 -20.65 18.83
N GLN A 284 10.28 -21.63 19.61
CA GLN A 284 11.09 -22.40 20.55
C GLN A 284 11.67 -23.66 19.90
N SER A 285 11.30 -23.94 18.64
CA SER A 285 11.66 -25.15 17.89
C SER A 285 11.89 -24.83 16.40
N PRO A 286 12.84 -23.93 16.06
CA PRO A 286 13.07 -23.51 14.67
C PRO A 286 13.48 -24.68 13.75
N GLU A 287 13.99 -25.77 14.30
CA GLU A 287 14.32 -27.02 13.60
C GLU A 287 13.09 -27.74 13.01
N ALA A 288 11.88 -27.45 13.49
CA ALA A 288 10.64 -28.00 12.95
C ALA A 288 10.13 -27.24 11.70
N VAL A 289 10.66 -26.04 11.43
CA VAL A 289 10.25 -25.23 10.26
C VAL A 289 10.58 -25.91 8.93
N PRO A 290 11.78 -26.49 8.72
CA PRO A 290 12.05 -27.25 7.49
C PRO A 290 11.11 -28.44 7.27
N GLU A 291 10.64 -29.10 8.32
CA GLU A 291 9.69 -30.21 8.20
C GLU A 291 8.31 -29.72 7.75
N LEU A 292 7.84 -28.61 8.34
CA LEU A 292 6.63 -27.90 7.90
C LEU A 292 6.74 -27.46 6.43
N ASP A 293 7.87 -26.87 6.06
CA ASP A 293 8.17 -26.43 4.70
C ASP A 293 8.13 -27.60 3.71
N LEU A 294 8.73 -28.75 4.07
CA LEU A 294 8.73 -29.96 3.26
C LEU A 294 7.32 -30.52 3.05
N ILE A 295 6.50 -30.56 4.11
CA ILE A 295 5.12 -31.02 4.05
C ILE A 295 4.29 -30.14 3.09
N ILE A 296 4.47 -28.82 3.17
CA ILE A 296 3.79 -27.88 2.28
C ILE A 296 4.31 -28.02 0.84
N HIS A 297 5.60 -28.31 0.66
CA HIS A 297 6.25 -28.44 -0.66
C HIS A 297 5.98 -29.79 -1.36
N ALA A 298 5.87 -30.90 -0.63
CA ALA A 298 5.70 -32.26 -1.17
C ALA A 298 4.40 -32.45 -1.99
N ARG A 299 3.47 -31.51 -1.91
CA ARG A 299 2.18 -31.52 -2.60
C ARG A 299 2.24 -31.21 -4.10
N HIS A 300 3.42 -30.98 -4.68
CA HIS A 300 3.55 -30.57 -6.09
C HIS A 300 4.15 -31.62 -7.04
N SER A 301 4.89 -32.61 -6.55
CA SER A 301 5.50 -33.65 -7.38
C SER A 301 4.55 -34.80 -7.75
N HIS A 302 3.44 -35.01 -7.04
CA HIS A 302 2.59 -36.19 -7.22
C HIS A 302 1.20 -35.95 -7.84
N SER A 303 0.86 -34.73 -8.29
CA SER A 303 -0.44 -34.47 -8.95
C SER A 303 -0.43 -34.61 -10.49
N THR A 304 0.69 -34.99 -11.11
CA THR A 304 0.74 -35.32 -12.54
C THR A 304 1.64 -36.54 -12.76
N HIS A 305 1.05 -37.74 -12.78
CA HIS A 305 1.31 -38.82 -13.75
C HIS A 305 0.76 -40.16 -13.26
N SER A 306 -0.21 -40.70 -14.00
CA SER A 306 -0.37 -42.15 -14.14
C SER A 306 0.81 -42.70 -14.96
N PRO A 307 1.33 -43.90 -14.67
CA PRO A 307 2.56 -44.38 -15.27
C PRO A 307 2.26 -44.98 -16.65
N SER A 308 2.84 -44.41 -17.71
CA SER A 308 3.01 -45.10 -18.97
C SER A 308 4.47 -45.02 -19.40
N SER A 309 5.10 -46.19 -19.46
CA SER A 309 6.45 -46.42 -19.94
C SER A 309 6.60 -46.07 -21.41
N SER A 310 7.63 -45.30 -21.77
CA SER A 310 8.19 -45.34 -23.12
C SER A 310 9.70 -45.03 -23.13
N THR A 311 10.36 -45.70 -24.06
CA THR A 311 11.80 -45.94 -24.22
C THR A 311 12.54 -44.84 -25.00
N PRO A 312 13.89 -44.81 -24.97
CA PRO A 312 14.70 -43.66 -25.38
C PRO A 312 14.97 -43.58 -26.91
N GLU A 313 13.92 -43.46 -27.73
CA GLU A 313 14.07 -43.17 -29.17
C GLU A 313 13.38 -41.87 -29.64
N GLU A 314 12.53 -41.23 -28.82
CA GLU A 314 11.81 -40.00 -29.23
C GLU A 314 12.61 -38.69 -29.11
N GLN A 315 13.78 -38.70 -28.47
CA GLN A 315 14.57 -37.47 -28.27
C GLN A 315 15.35 -36.99 -29.51
N LYS A 316 15.39 -37.78 -30.59
CA LYS A 316 16.16 -37.42 -31.80
C LYS A 316 15.36 -36.68 -32.87
N THR A 317 14.02 -36.70 -32.77
CA THR A 317 13.12 -36.04 -33.74
C THR A 317 12.78 -34.60 -33.34
N VAL A 318 12.88 -34.26 -32.04
CA VAL A 318 12.55 -32.91 -31.52
C VAL A 318 13.64 -31.88 -31.84
N LEU A 319 14.91 -32.30 -31.97
CA LEU A 319 16.01 -31.38 -32.26
C LEU A 319 16.01 -30.83 -33.71
N LEU A 320 15.31 -31.48 -34.64
CA LEU A 320 15.21 -31.01 -36.02
C LEU A 320 14.01 -30.07 -36.26
N ALA A 321 13.08 -29.99 -35.31
CA ALA A 321 11.93 -29.09 -35.39
C ALA A 321 12.18 -27.70 -34.75
N LEU A 322 13.28 -27.53 -34.01
CA LEU A 322 13.63 -26.28 -33.34
C LEU A 322 14.40 -25.30 -34.24
N ASP A 323 15.07 -25.78 -35.28
CA ASP A 323 15.80 -24.92 -36.23
C ASP A 323 14.88 -24.25 -37.26
N ASP A 324 13.68 -24.79 -37.50
CA ASP A 324 12.69 -24.21 -38.42
C ASP A 324 11.77 -23.17 -37.74
N VAL A 325 11.69 -23.15 -36.41
CA VAL A 325 10.92 -22.13 -35.65
C VAL A 325 11.75 -20.85 -35.43
N GLN A 326 13.09 -20.94 -35.45
CA GLN A 326 13.97 -19.79 -35.25
C GLN A 326 14.12 -18.89 -36.50
N LYS A 327 13.56 -19.27 -37.66
CA LYS A 327 13.60 -18.47 -38.91
C LYS A 327 12.30 -17.73 -39.25
N GLN A 328 11.28 -17.80 -38.40
CA GLN A 328 9.98 -17.12 -38.61
C GLN A 328 9.68 -15.96 -37.64
N THR A 329 10.67 -15.45 -36.90
CA THR A 329 10.50 -14.31 -35.97
C THR A 329 11.01 -12.97 -36.50
N ASP A 330 11.10 -12.79 -37.82
CA ASP A 330 11.54 -11.52 -38.44
C ASP A 330 10.54 -10.93 -39.45
N LEU A 331 9.23 -11.10 -39.23
CA LEU A 331 8.21 -10.42 -40.06
C LEU A 331 7.07 -9.80 -39.24
N ALA A 332 7.15 -8.46 -39.13
CA ALA A 332 6.09 -7.46 -38.94
C ALA A 332 5.27 -7.43 -37.63
N GLN A 333 5.85 -6.85 -36.56
CA GLN A 333 5.06 -6.25 -35.48
C GLN A 333 4.40 -4.95 -35.95
N SER A 334 3.10 -4.79 -35.70
CA SER A 334 2.39 -3.52 -35.90
C SER A 334 3.02 -2.42 -35.02
N PRO A 335 3.05 -1.14 -35.46
CA PRO A 335 3.67 -0.09 -34.68
C PRO A 335 2.92 0.09 -33.35
N GLN A 336 3.58 -0.22 -32.22
CA GLN A 336 3.03 0.02 -30.89
C GLN A 336 2.78 1.53 -30.71
N GLN A 337 1.54 1.91 -30.41
CA GLN A 337 1.14 3.31 -30.22
C GLN A 337 1.99 3.96 -29.12
N LYS A 338 2.34 5.25 -29.28
CA LYS A 338 3.20 5.98 -28.34
C LYS A 338 2.38 6.95 -27.48
N VAL A 339 2.63 6.93 -26.17
CA VAL A 339 1.93 7.74 -25.16
C VAL A 339 2.90 8.68 -24.47
N ILE A 340 2.51 9.94 -24.31
CA ILE A 340 3.19 10.89 -23.41
C ILE A 340 2.26 11.34 -22.29
N VAL A 341 2.85 11.60 -21.13
CA VAL A 341 2.14 12.07 -19.93
C VAL A 341 2.74 13.41 -19.50
N LEU A 342 1.89 14.44 -19.40
CA LEU A 342 2.30 15.77 -18.96
C LEU A 342 1.55 16.15 -17.70
N TRP A 343 2.29 16.40 -16.63
CA TRP A 343 1.75 16.59 -15.29
C TRP A 343 2.00 18.01 -14.79
N ASP A 344 0.92 18.78 -14.61
CA ASP A 344 0.94 20.06 -13.94
C ASP A 344 0.83 19.86 -12.42
N LEU A 345 1.98 19.79 -11.73
CA LEU A 345 2.04 19.56 -10.29
C LEU A 345 1.52 20.74 -9.48
N ASP A 346 1.51 21.95 -10.06
CA ASP A 346 0.98 23.14 -9.39
C ASP A 346 -0.54 23.06 -9.25
N ASN A 347 -1.21 22.47 -10.25
CA ASN A 347 -2.65 22.27 -10.26
C ASN A 347 -3.08 20.95 -9.60
N LYS A 348 -2.29 19.88 -9.79
CA LYS A 348 -2.61 18.51 -9.37
C LYS A 348 -1.45 17.83 -8.64
N PRO A 349 -1.12 18.24 -7.40
CA PRO A 349 -0.18 17.47 -6.58
C PRO A 349 -0.80 16.11 -6.18
N PRO A 350 0.02 15.09 -5.88
CA PRO A 350 -0.45 13.85 -5.26
C PRO A 350 -1.21 14.13 -3.95
N PHE A 351 -2.24 13.34 -3.64
CA PHE A 351 -2.95 13.45 -2.37
C PHE A 351 -2.07 13.19 -1.15
N ASP A 352 -2.46 13.82 -0.03
CA ASP A 352 -1.81 13.72 1.28
C ASP A 352 -1.61 12.29 1.79
N SER A 353 -2.47 11.36 1.39
CA SER A 353 -2.47 9.95 1.81
C SER A 353 -1.73 9.01 0.85
N ILE A 354 -1.20 9.50 -0.27
CA ILE A 354 -0.58 8.68 -1.32
C ILE A 354 0.88 9.11 -1.50
N ASN A 355 1.81 8.14 -1.48
CA ASN A 355 3.21 8.42 -1.77
C ASN A 355 3.34 8.96 -3.21
N PRO A 356 4.05 10.08 -3.45
CA PRO A 356 4.24 10.60 -4.81
C PRO A 356 4.82 9.60 -5.82
N TYR A 357 5.65 8.65 -5.34
CA TYR A 357 6.15 7.55 -6.17
C TYR A 357 4.99 6.66 -6.66
N ASP A 358 4.08 6.28 -5.76
CA ASP A 358 2.95 5.40 -6.08
C ASP A 358 1.95 6.12 -7.00
N ALA A 359 1.67 7.40 -6.75
CA ALA A 359 0.84 8.22 -7.65
C ALA A 359 1.42 8.25 -9.08
N ALA A 360 2.73 8.40 -9.21
CA ALA A 360 3.42 8.37 -10.50
C ALA A 360 3.40 6.98 -11.17
N GLN A 361 3.51 5.89 -10.39
CA GLN A 361 3.41 4.51 -10.91
C GLN A 361 1.98 4.18 -11.35
N ASN A 362 0.96 4.60 -10.59
CA ASN A 362 -0.44 4.43 -10.96
C ASN A 362 -0.77 5.20 -12.24
N LEU A 363 -0.27 6.43 -12.37
CA LEU A 363 -0.39 7.22 -13.59
C LEU A 363 0.31 6.55 -14.79
N ARG A 364 1.50 5.97 -14.60
CA ARG A 364 2.20 5.20 -15.63
C ARG A 364 1.42 3.95 -16.04
N SER A 365 0.86 3.22 -15.08
CA SER A 365 0.03 2.04 -15.33
C SER A 365 -1.22 2.38 -16.12
N PHE A 366 -1.90 3.47 -15.77
CA PHE A 366 -3.03 4.01 -16.53
C PHE A 366 -2.62 4.38 -17.97
N ALA A 367 -1.52 5.10 -18.13
CA ALA A 367 -1.01 5.52 -19.43
C ALA A 367 -0.62 4.35 -20.34
N SER A 368 -0.05 3.29 -19.76
CA SER A 368 0.42 2.11 -20.49
C SER A 368 -0.72 1.31 -21.14
N ARG A 369 -1.97 1.51 -20.72
CA ARG A 369 -3.16 0.92 -21.37
C ARG A 369 -3.37 1.43 -22.80
N PHE A 370 -2.86 2.61 -23.12
CA PHE A 370 -3.04 3.26 -24.43
C PHE A 370 -1.86 3.06 -25.39
N GLY A 371 -0.79 2.38 -24.93
CA GLY A 371 0.41 2.13 -25.72
C GLY A 371 1.70 2.26 -24.92
N ASN A 372 2.83 2.29 -25.62
CA ASN A 372 4.15 2.45 -25.02
C ASN A 372 4.33 3.88 -24.48
N VAL A 373 4.50 4.02 -23.17
CA VAL A 373 4.76 5.31 -22.51
C VAL A 373 6.20 5.73 -22.78
N ILE A 374 6.39 6.60 -23.76
CA ILE A 374 7.72 7.06 -24.17
C ILE A 374 8.25 8.18 -23.28
N ASP A 375 7.38 8.88 -22.53
CA ASP A 375 7.79 9.94 -21.62
C ASP A 375 6.73 10.30 -20.57
N ILE A 376 7.18 10.65 -19.36
CA ILE A 376 6.36 11.25 -18.29
C ILE A 376 7.11 12.46 -17.75
N ALA A 377 6.56 13.65 -17.94
CA ALA A 377 7.18 14.91 -17.52
C ALA A 377 6.24 15.69 -16.59
N ALA A 378 6.77 16.09 -15.43
CA ALA A 378 6.07 16.89 -14.44
C ALA A 378 6.67 18.30 -14.35
N PHE A 379 5.81 19.29 -14.17
CA PHE A 379 6.17 20.71 -14.16
C PHE A 379 5.64 21.36 -12.88
N ALA A 380 6.52 22.06 -12.15
CA ALA A 380 6.18 22.70 -10.89
C ALA A 380 6.90 24.05 -10.74
N ASN A 381 6.22 25.03 -10.15
CA ASN A 381 6.82 26.25 -9.65
C ASN A 381 7.37 26.04 -8.21
N ARG A 382 8.03 27.07 -7.65
CA ARG A 382 8.63 27.02 -6.30
C ARG A 382 7.64 26.64 -5.18
N SER A 383 6.37 27.01 -5.32
CA SER A 383 5.31 26.69 -4.37
C SER A 383 4.79 25.25 -4.55
N GLY A 384 4.65 24.77 -5.79
CA GLY A 384 4.25 23.38 -6.06
C GLY A 384 5.25 22.33 -5.56
N MET A 385 6.55 22.66 -5.57
CA MET A 385 7.60 21.77 -5.01
C MET A 385 7.73 21.79 -3.48
N SER A 386 7.16 22.79 -2.80
CA SER A 386 7.24 22.94 -1.34
C SER A 386 5.97 22.52 -0.61
N PHE A 387 4.99 21.96 -1.33
CA PHE A 387 3.80 21.35 -0.75
C PHE A 387 4.22 20.32 0.32
N VAL A 388 3.59 20.34 1.49
CA VAL A 388 3.76 19.33 2.54
C VAL A 388 2.36 18.94 3.01
N PRO A 389 1.99 17.65 2.95
CA PRO A 389 0.67 17.16 3.36
C PRO A 389 0.24 17.60 4.76
N SER A 390 -1.07 17.76 4.96
CA SER A 390 -1.67 18.16 6.24
C SER A 390 -1.40 17.13 7.34
N SER A 391 -1.41 15.84 7.01
CA SER A 391 -1.05 14.73 7.89
C SER A 391 0.37 14.87 8.46
N VAL A 392 1.34 15.20 7.60
CA VAL A 392 2.73 15.44 8.01
C VAL A 392 2.84 16.71 8.88
N ILE A 393 2.01 17.73 8.63
CA ILE A 393 1.93 18.93 9.47
C ILE A 393 1.36 18.59 10.86
N GLU A 394 0.35 17.72 10.94
CA GLU A 394 -0.27 17.26 12.19
C GLU A 394 0.67 16.37 13.01
N SER A 395 1.31 15.36 12.40
CA SER A 395 2.31 14.54 13.09
C SER A 395 3.47 15.40 13.63
N ARG A 396 3.85 16.48 12.92
CA ARG A 396 4.82 17.46 13.43
C ARG A 396 4.31 18.24 14.65
N LYS A 397 3.01 18.55 14.73
CA LYS A 397 2.41 19.20 15.90
C LYS A 397 2.41 18.25 17.10
N GLU A 398 1.95 17.01 16.92
CA GLU A 398 1.89 15.99 17.96
C GLU A 398 3.28 15.70 18.55
N LEU A 399 4.29 15.50 17.68
CA LEU A 399 5.66 15.25 18.12
C LEU A 399 6.24 16.44 18.90
N LYS A 400 5.89 17.67 18.50
CA LYS A 400 6.28 18.89 19.21
C LYS A 400 5.61 18.98 20.59
N GLU A 401 4.33 18.61 20.69
CA GLU A 401 3.60 18.57 21.95
C GLU A 401 4.17 17.51 22.90
N TYR A 402 4.51 16.33 22.39
CA TYR A 402 5.21 15.28 23.14
C TYR A 402 6.53 15.78 23.75
N TYR A 403 7.42 16.38 22.94
CA TYR A 403 8.68 16.91 23.45
C TYR A 403 8.49 18.07 24.44
N MET A 404 7.44 18.86 24.28
CA MET A 404 7.08 19.90 25.25
C MET A 404 6.60 19.31 26.57
N LEU A 405 5.82 18.23 26.54
CA LEU A 405 5.36 17.52 27.72
C LEU A 405 6.53 16.84 28.45
N GLU A 406 7.40 16.13 27.72
CA GLU A 406 8.65 15.56 28.24
C GLU A 406 9.46 16.64 29.00
N HIS A 407 9.65 17.81 28.38
CA HIS A 407 10.40 18.90 29.00
C HIS A 407 9.71 19.49 30.24
N LYS A 408 8.37 19.52 30.28
CA LYS A 408 7.60 19.94 31.47
C LYS A 408 7.75 18.92 32.61
N LEU A 409 7.60 17.63 32.31
CA LEU A 409 7.76 16.55 33.30
C LEU A 409 9.18 16.50 33.86
N HIS A 410 10.19 16.67 33.01
CA HIS A 410 11.58 16.76 33.47
C HIS A 410 11.81 17.96 34.40
N ARG A 411 11.28 19.13 34.07
CA ARG A 411 11.45 20.32 34.94
C ARG A 411 10.77 20.15 36.30
N LYS A 412 9.53 19.64 36.31
CA LYS A 412 8.68 19.54 37.50
C LYS A 412 9.02 18.36 38.40
N TYR A 413 9.25 17.18 37.82
CA TYR A 413 9.39 15.91 38.56
C TYR A 413 10.76 15.25 38.39
N LYS A 414 11.69 15.85 37.65
CA LYS A 414 13.03 15.30 37.35
C LYS A 414 13.01 13.94 36.64
N ILE A 415 11.87 13.53 36.08
CA ILE A 415 11.71 12.37 35.21
C ILE A 415 12.59 12.59 33.98
N LYS A 416 13.39 11.59 33.60
CA LYS A 416 14.29 11.64 32.44
C LYS A 416 13.93 10.51 31.48
N PRO A 417 14.13 10.67 30.17
CA PRO A 417 14.11 9.55 29.23
C PRO A 417 15.22 8.55 29.60
N ASP A 418 14.97 7.27 29.32
CA ASP A 418 15.91 6.17 29.61
C ASP A 418 17.23 6.35 28.87
N GLU A 419 17.16 6.91 27.66
CA GLU A 419 18.33 7.30 26.87
C GLU A 419 18.52 8.82 26.82
N PRO A 420 19.72 9.35 27.13
CA PRO A 420 19.97 10.77 27.02
C PRO A 420 20.12 11.20 25.55
N TYR A 421 19.47 12.31 25.19
CA TYR A 421 19.61 12.91 23.86
C TYR A 421 21.04 13.38 23.60
N VAL A 422 21.69 12.90 22.53
CA VAL A 422 23.09 13.23 22.21
C VAL A 422 23.16 14.11 20.96
N CYS A 423 23.93 15.21 21.03
CA CYS A 423 24.19 16.04 19.86
C CYS A 423 25.12 15.32 18.86
N GLY A 424 24.64 15.01 17.66
CA GLY A 424 25.42 14.34 16.61
C GLY A 424 26.64 15.13 16.08
N ILE A 425 26.73 16.43 16.40
CA ILE A 425 27.87 17.28 16.00
C ILE A 425 29.00 17.22 17.04
N CYS A 426 28.69 17.49 18.31
CA CYS A 426 29.69 17.66 19.37
C CYS A 426 29.62 16.61 20.50
N GLY A 427 28.68 15.66 20.45
CA GLY A 427 28.53 14.59 21.44
C GLY A 427 27.94 15.03 22.78
N ASN A 428 27.50 16.29 22.92
CA ASN A 428 26.97 16.80 24.18
C ASN A 428 25.61 16.16 24.51
N LYS A 429 25.49 15.60 25.71
CA LYS A 429 24.28 14.93 26.21
C LYS A 429 23.30 15.93 26.82
N LYS A 430 22.01 15.80 26.50
CA LYS A 430 20.91 16.64 26.96
C LYS A 430 19.82 15.79 27.59
N LYS A 431 19.11 16.37 28.56
CA LYS A 431 18.15 15.63 29.38
C LYS A 431 16.78 15.54 28.75
N THR A 432 16.48 16.43 27.80
CA THR A 432 15.21 16.46 27.06
C THR A 432 15.48 16.87 25.62
N GLN A 433 14.57 16.52 24.70
CA GLN A 433 14.72 16.92 23.29
C GLN A 433 14.78 18.45 23.17
N VAL A 434 13.93 19.18 23.89
CA VAL A 434 13.89 20.65 23.86
C VAL A 434 15.25 21.29 24.22
N GLU A 435 16.01 20.68 25.14
CA GLU A 435 17.35 21.14 25.49
C GLU A 435 18.36 20.84 24.38
N LEU A 436 18.22 19.71 23.69
CA LEU A 436 18.98 19.35 22.50
C LEU A 436 18.71 20.33 21.36
N ALA A 437 17.45 20.65 21.07
CA ALA A 437 17.10 21.62 20.04
C ALA A 437 17.66 23.02 20.35
N LYS A 438 17.59 23.48 21.61
CA LYS A 438 18.22 24.74 22.03
C LYS A 438 19.73 24.75 21.86
N HIS A 439 20.39 23.65 22.19
CA HIS A 439 21.82 23.51 22.02
C HIS A 439 22.24 23.48 20.55
N PHE A 440 21.48 22.80 19.70
CA PHE A 440 21.77 22.69 18.27
C PHE A 440 21.77 24.04 17.53
N LYS A 441 21.01 25.04 18.02
CA LYS A 441 21.05 26.42 17.51
C LYS A 441 22.46 27.05 17.50
N ILE A 442 23.37 26.58 18.35
CA ILE A 442 24.77 27.03 18.34
C ILE A 442 25.44 26.60 17.03
N HIS A 443 25.27 25.33 16.65
CA HIS A 443 25.84 24.77 15.42
C HIS A 443 25.18 25.31 14.16
N GLU A 444 23.88 25.62 14.22
CA GLU A 444 23.17 26.28 13.13
C GLU A 444 23.76 27.68 12.85
N LYS A 445 24.00 28.47 13.90
CA LYS A 445 24.65 29.79 13.77
C LYS A 445 26.08 29.67 13.25
N GLU A 446 26.84 28.68 13.72
CA GLU A 446 28.20 28.43 13.23
C GLU A 446 28.21 28.03 11.75
N ARG A 447 27.30 27.15 11.32
CA ARG A 447 27.17 26.75 9.91
C ARG A 447 26.75 27.93 9.04
N GLY A 448 25.79 28.73 9.48
CA GLY A 448 25.35 29.94 8.78
C GLY A 448 26.51 30.90 8.50
N LYS A 449 27.34 31.19 9.52
CA LYS A 449 28.54 32.02 9.37
C LYS A 449 29.52 31.45 8.33
N LYS A 450 29.72 30.13 8.31
CA LYS A 450 30.61 29.46 7.34
C LYS A 450 30.06 29.53 5.91
N LEU A 451 28.75 29.36 5.72
CA LEU A 451 28.10 29.48 4.40
C LEU A 451 28.19 30.92 3.86
N THR A 452 27.90 31.92 4.70
CA THR A 452 28.05 33.33 4.31
C THR A 452 29.49 33.68 3.96
N ALA A 453 30.47 33.20 4.74
CA ALA A 453 31.89 33.41 4.43
C ALA A 453 32.30 32.72 3.11
N ALA A 454 31.81 31.50 2.85
CA ALA A 454 32.07 30.79 1.60
C ALA A 454 31.49 31.53 0.38
N ALA A 455 30.31 32.13 0.51
CA ALA A 455 29.67 32.91 -0.55
C ALA A 455 30.43 34.22 -0.89
N GLN A 456 31.15 34.81 0.07
CA GLN A 456 31.95 36.02 -0.11
C GLN A 456 33.33 35.75 -0.76
N LEU A 457 33.84 34.52 -0.67
CA LEU A 457 35.12 34.12 -1.26
C LEU A 457 34.95 33.73 -2.73
N LYS A 458 35.99 33.93 -3.55
CA LYS A 458 35.98 33.56 -4.98
C LYS A 458 37.20 32.70 -5.38
N GLY A 459 37.05 31.91 -6.43
CA GLY A 459 38.11 31.12 -7.06
C GLY A 459 38.78 30.10 -6.12
N LYS A 460 40.10 29.90 -6.27
CA LYS A 460 40.89 28.91 -5.49
C LYS A 460 40.79 29.09 -3.97
N LYS A 461 40.55 30.31 -3.48
CA LYS A 461 40.37 30.58 -2.04
C LYS A 461 39.04 30.03 -1.51
N ARG A 462 37.94 30.15 -2.29
CA ARG A 462 36.64 29.53 -1.97
C ARG A 462 36.75 28.01 -1.96
N ALA A 463 37.37 27.41 -2.98
CA ALA A 463 37.54 25.96 -3.07
C ALA A 463 38.27 25.38 -1.84
N ARG A 464 39.38 26.01 -1.42
CA ARG A 464 40.11 25.60 -0.21
C ARG A 464 39.29 25.79 1.07
N PHE A 465 38.53 26.88 1.17
CA PHE A 465 37.68 27.15 2.34
C PHE A 465 36.53 26.15 2.46
N VAL A 466 35.82 25.88 1.36
CA VAL A 466 34.74 24.89 1.30
C VAL A 466 35.28 23.50 1.60
N ALA A 467 36.38 23.07 0.98
CA ALA A 467 36.99 21.77 1.25
C ALA A 467 37.42 21.59 2.71
N ARG A 468 37.79 22.66 3.41
CA ARG A 468 38.18 22.60 4.83
C ARG A 468 37.00 22.68 5.80
N GLU A 469 36.05 23.58 5.56
CA GLU A 469 35.00 23.94 6.53
C GLU A 469 33.62 23.38 6.20
N LEU A 470 33.36 23.04 4.94
CA LEU A 470 32.09 22.58 4.37
C LEU A 470 32.31 21.37 3.44
N SER A 471 33.32 20.54 3.72
CA SER A 471 33.56 19.28 3.01
C SER A 471 32.31 18.42 2.99
N THR A 472 32.16 17.55 1.99
CA THR A 472 31.05 16.60 1.86
C THR A 472 30.78 15.82 3.16
N GLU A 473 31.81 15.35 3.83
CA GLU A 473 31.71 14.62 5.11
C GLU A 473 31.14 15.50 6.26
N LYS A 474 31.71 16.69 6.49
CA LYS A 474 31.21 17.65 7.48
C LYS A 474 29.79 18.14 7.17
N SER A 475 29.45 18.26 5.90
CA SER A 475 28.10 18.59 5.47
C SER A 475 27.14 17.43 5.77
N ALA A 476 27.48 16.20 5.39
CA ALA A 476 26.70 15.00 5.71
C ALA A 476 26.48 14.85 7.22
N LYS A 477 27.55 14.98 8.04
CA LYS A 477 27.47 14.90 9.50
C LYS A 477 26.52 15.94 10.11
N TYR A 478 26.56 17.19 9.61
CA TYR A 478 25.61 18.21 10.06
C TYR A 478 24.18 17.88 9.62
N HIS A 479 24.00 17.42 8.38
CA HIS A 479 22.70 17.09 7.83
C HIS A 479 22.03 15.99 8.63
N GLU A 480 22.75 14.91 8.88
CA GLU A 480 22.33 13.80 9.72
C GLU A 480 21.98 14.28 11.13
N ALA A 481 22.85 15.08 11.75
CA ALA A 481 22.58 15.61 13.09
C ALA A 481 21.44 16.64 13.14
N ALA A 482 21.08 17.29 12.03
CA ALA A 482 19.99 18.27 11.97
C ALA A 482 18.61 17.62 11.79
N VAL A 483 18.55 16.39 11.27
CA VAL A 483 17.31 15.63 11.07
C VAL A 483 16.69 15.30 12.44
N GLY A 484 15.40 15.60 12.60
CA GLY A 484 14.67 15.42 13.86
C GLY A 484 14.91 16.51 14.91
N ILE A 485 15.81 17.47 14.66
CA ILE A 485 16.12 18.58 15.60
C ILE A 485 15.69 19.94 15.04
N THR A 486 16.23 20.33 13.88
CA THR A 486 15.88 21.58 13.19
C THR A 486 15.28 21.33 11.81
N ARG A 487 15.55 20.16 11.22
CA ARG A 487 14.91 19.67 10.01
C ARG A 487 13.90 18.58 10.40
N PRO A 488 12.68 18.59 9.85
CA PRO A 488 11.73 17.51 10.09
C PRO A 488 12.35 16.15 9.75
N ALA A 489 12.06 15.12 10.56
CA ALA A 489 12.48 13.75 10.27
C ALA A 489 11.92 13.28 8.91
N ASP A 490 10.66 13.64 8.64
CA ASP A 490 9.97 13.34 7.39
C ASP A 490 10.20 14.47 6.38
N ARG A 491 11.15 14.23 5.47
CA ARG A 491 11.20 15.00 4.22
C ARG A 491 10.04 14.51 3.37
N TYR A 492 9.04 15.36 3.11
CA TYR A 492 8.13 15.11 1.99
C TYR A 492 8.96 15.22 0.71
N LYS A 493 9.45 14.07 0.23
CA LYS A 493 10.49 13.93 -0.81
C LYS A 493 9.90 14.01 -2.22
N LEU A 494 8.95 14.91 -2.48
CA LEU A 494 8.19 14.96 -3.74
C LEU A 494 9.07 14.86 -4.99
N ASP A 495 10.10 15.71 -5.12
CA ASP A 495 11.02 15.67 -6.25
C ASP A 495 11.76 14.32 -6.35
N THR A 496 12.31 13.83 -5.23
CA THR A 496 13.08 12.58 -5.21
C THR A 496 12.21 11.37 -5.55
N GLU A 497 11.00 11.30 -5.00
CA GLU A 497 10.07 10.19 -5.21
C GLU A 497 9.56 10.18 -6.66
N LEU A 498 9.24 11.34 -7.25
CA LEU A 498 8.85 11.45 -8.66
C LEU A 498 10.01 11.07 -9.60
N ARG A 499 11.23 11.54 -9.33
CA ARG A 499 12.41 11.14 -10.11
C ARG A 499 12.68 9.65 -9.99
N ARG A 500 12.51 9.06 -8.80
CA ARG A 500 12.63 7.61 -8.58
C ARG A 500 11.60 6.84 -9.40
N ALA A 501 10.41 7.38 -9.60
CA ALA A 501 9.37 6.80 -10.46
C ALA A 501 9.64 6.96 -11.98
N GLY A 502 10.79 7.53 -12.35
CA GLY A 502 11.15 7.79 -13.74
C GLY A 502 10.36 8.94 -14.36
N VAL A 503 9.90 9.90 -13.53
CA VAL A 503 9.26 11.13 -13.99
C VAL A 503 10.31 12.22 -14.17
N VAL A 504 10.31 12.88 -15.31
CA VAL A 504 11.18 14.03 -15.57
C VAL A 504 10.58 15.25 -14.90
N VAL A 505 11.16 15.69 -13.78
CA VAL A 505 10.67 16.84 -13.03
C VAL A 505 11.37 18.12 -13.47
N ASN A 506 10.58 19.07 -14.00
CA ASN A 506 11.02 20.34 -14.56
C ASN A 506 10.57 21.51 -13.66
N LEU A 507 11.53 22.21 -13.06
CA LEU A 507 11.29 23.41 -12.27
C LEU A 507 11.10 24.63 -13.18
N VAL A 508 9.97 25.33 -13.03
CA VAL A 508 9.65 26.54 -13.79
C VAL A 508 9.71 27.79 -12.90
N LYS A 509 9.91 28.96 -13.52
CA LYS A 509 9.95 30.24 -12.80
C LYS A 509 8.62 30.49 -12.07
N SER A 510 8.68 31.09 -10.88
CA SER A 510 7.51 31.49 -10.08
C SER A 510 6.69 32.60 -10.74
N SER A 511 5.91 32.25 -11.76
CA SER A 511 4.90 33.12 -12.37
C SER A 511 3.69 32.27 -12.77
N SER A 512 2.49 32.85 -12.70
CA SER A 512 1.20 32.15 -12.75
C SER A 512 0.89 31.36 -14.03
N GLN A 513 1.75 31.40 -15.06
CA GLN A 513 1.58 30.67 -16.34
C GLN A 513 2.87 30.00 -16.83
N ALA A 514 3.89 29.90 -15.99
CA ALA A 514 5.18 29.35 -16.42
C ALA A 514 5.11 27.84 -16.66
N ALA A 515 4.35 27.11 -15.84
CA ALA A 515 4.15 25.67 -15.99
C ALA A 515 3.41 25.38 -17.30
N ASP A 516 2.34 26.10 -17.59
CA ASP A 516 1.52 25.91 -18.79
C ASP A 516 2.30 26.17 -20.07
N LYS A 517 3.07 27.27 -20.10
CA LYS A 517 3.96 27.59 -21.23
C LYS A 517 5.03 26.51 -21.42
N ALA A 518 5.57 25.98 -20.34
CA ALA A 518 6.57 24.91 -20.40
C ALA A 518 5.95 23.60 -20.92
N ILE A 519 4.78 23.20 -20.43
CA ILE A 519 4.03 22.02 -20.88
C ILE A 519 3.69 22.13 -22.38
N ILE A 520 3.17 23.28 -22.82
CA ILE A 520 2.84 23.53 -24.22
C ILE A 520 4.10 23.47 -25.10
N ALA A 521 5.20 24.10 -24.68
CA ALA A 521 6.47 24.07 -25.40
C ALA A 521 7.02 22.63 -25.48
N TYR A 522 6.92 21.88 -24.39
CA TYR A 522 7.38 20.49 -24.31
C TYR A 522 6.61 19.57 -25.26
N SER A 523 5.27 19.67 -25.23
CA SER A 523 4.39 18.93 -26.14
C SER A 523 4.71 19.22 -27.62
N ASN A 524 4.89 20.50 -27.97
CA ASN A 524 5.24 20.89 -29.34
C ASN A 524 6.62 20.36 -29.77
N LYS A 525 7.61 20.40 -28.87
CA LYS A 525 8.97 19.88 -29.12
C LYS A 525 8.95 18.37 -29.41
N MET A 526 8.16 17.60 -28.67
CA MET A 526 8.03 16.15 -28.90
C MET A 526 7.39 15.82 -30.25
N ARG A 527 6.47 16.65 -30.76
CA ARG A 527 5.87 16.49 -32.09
C ARG A 527 6.79 16.81 -33.26
N GLN A 528 7.89 17.54 -33.05
CA GLN A 528 8.79 17.97 -34.14
C GLN A 528 9.73 16.85 -34.61
N ARG A 529 9.97 15.83 -33.80
CA ARG A 529 10.89 14.73 -34.12
C ARG A 529 10.10 13.46 -34.41
N LYS A 530 10.41 12.78 -35.52
CA LYS A 530 9.75 11.51 -35.89
C LYS A 530 9.89 10.42 -34.82
N ALA A 531 11.01 10.41 -34.08
CA ALA A 531 11.27 9.44 -33.01
C ALA A 531 10.32 9.61 -31.81
N THR A 532 9.92 10.84 -31.48
CA THR A 532 9.09 11.20 -30.31
C THR A 532 7.66 11.57 -30.68
N LEU A 533 7.28 11.36 -31.94
CA LEU A 533 5.90 11.55 -32.40
C LEU A 533 4.99 10.57 -31.66
N TYR A 534 4.00 11.09 -30.95
CA TYR A 534 3.09 10.34 -30.08
C TYR A 534 1.66 10.32 -30.63
N ASP A 535 0.95 9.25 -30.30
CA ASP A 535 -0.43 8.99 -30.68
C ASP A 535 -1.42 9.39 -29.58
N TRP A 536 -0.96 9.41 -28.33
CA TRP A 536 -1.74 9.75 -27.15
C TRP A 536 -1.04 10.79 -26.26
N LEU A 537 -1.82 11.76 -25.77
CA LEU A 537 -1.44 12.67 -24.70
C LEU A 537 -2.39 12.49 -23.52
N ILE A 538 -1.81 12.25 -22.34
CA ILE A 538 -2.52 12.31 -21.06
C ILE A 538 -2.04 13.56 -20.32
N LEU A 539 -2.96 14.49 -20.07
CA LEU A 539 -2.69 15.76 -19.42
C LEU A 539 -3.33 15.77 -18.03
N ILE A 540 -2.52 15.98 -16.99
CA ILE A 540 -2.98 16.07 -15.60
C ILE A 540 -3.05 17.55 -15.24
N SER A 541 -4.22 18.18 -15.42
CA SER A 541 -4.51 19.57 -15.07
C SER A 541 -6.00 19.88 -15.23
N ASP A 542 -6.54 20.76 -14.38
CA ASP A 542 -7.86 21.37 -14.53
C ASP A 542 -7.81 22.72 -15.29
N ASP A 543 -6.63 23.19 -15.72
CA ASP A 543 -6.47 24.54 -16.30
C ASP A 543 -7.00 24.63 -17.75
N THR A 544 -7.88 25.60 -17.98
CA THR A 544 -8.47 25.87 -19.29
C THR A 544 -7.50 26.39 -20.33
N ASP A 545 -6.35 26.92 -19.92
CA ASP A 545 -5.33 27.46 -20.83
C ASP A 545 -4.74 26.36 -21.73
N PHE A 546 -4.91 25.07 -21.38
CA PHE A 546 -4.55 23.95 -22.24
C PHE A 546 -5.56 23.63 -23.36
N TRP A 547 -6.68 24.35 -23.44
CA TRP A 547 -7.72 24.09 -24.44
C TRP A 547 -7.19 24.13 -25.88
N ASP A 548 -6.41 25.15 -26.23
CA ASP A 548 -5.83 25.31 -27.56
C ASP A 548 -4.84 24.18 -27.90
N LEU A 549 -4.13 23.67 -26.89
CA LEU A 549 -3.24 22.52 -27.07
C LEU A 549 -4.07 21.29 -27.42
N VAL A 550 -5.04 20.93 -26.57
CA VAL A 550 -5.88 19.74 -26.74
C VAL A 550 -6.65 19.79 -28.07
N LYS A 551 -7.26 20.93 -28.41
CA LYS A 551 -7.99 21.13 -29.67
C LYS A 551 -7.09 20.91 -30.89
N ARG A 552 -5.89 21.49 -30.90
CA ARG A 552 -4.92 21.32 -32.01
C ARG A 552 -4.44 19.88 -32.14
N LEU A 553 -4.20 19.19 -31.02
CA LEU A 553 -3.75 17.79 -31.04
C LEU A 553 -4.85 16.85 -31.54
N SER A 554 -6.09 17.06 -31.10
CA SER A 554 -7.26 16.31 -31.56
C SER A 554 -7.50 16.47 -33.07
N ARG A 555 -7.38 17.70 -33.62
CA ARG A 555 -7.45 17.94 -35.08
C ARG A 555 -6.37 17.18 -35.87
N LYS A 556 -5.23 16.93 -35.25
CA LYS A 556 -4.12 16.13 -35.78
C LYS A 556 -4.27 14.62 -35.53
N GLY A 557 -5.42 14.15 -35.03
CA GLY A 557 -5.72 12.74 -34.82
C GLY A 557 -5.06 12.11 -33.57
N VAL A 558 -4.52 12.92 -32.67
CA VAL A 558 -3.97 12.41 -31.40
C VAL A 558 -5.09 12.23 -30.38
N GLY A 559 -5.08 11.08 -29.72
CA GLY A 559 -5.98 10.82 -28.60
C GLY A 559 -5.57 11.65 -27.38
N THR A 560 -6.50 12.42 -26.84
CA THR A 560 -6.22 13.34 -25.72
C THR A 560 -7.11 12.99 -24.54
N ILE A 561 -6.50 12.64 -23.40
CA ILE A 561 -7.20 12.35 -22.15
C ILE A 561 -6.79 13.42 -21.14
N VAL A 562 -7.76 14.05 -20.50
CA VAL A 562 -7.51 15.01 -19.42
C VAL A 562 -7.85 14.35 -18.09
N VAL A 563 -6.97 14.51 -17.12
CA VAL A 563 -7.10 13.94 -15.78
C VAL A 563 -7.19 15.08 -14.76
N GLY A 564 -8.32 15.18 -14.05
CA GLY A 564 -8.60 16.32 -13.16
C GLY A 564 -9.89 16.19 -12.34
N ASP A 565 -10.07 17.00 -11.29
CA ASP A 565 -11.10 16.80 -10.24
C ASP A 565 -12.26 17.81 -10.28
N ARG A 566 -12.25 18.80 -11.17
CA ARG A 566 -13.33 19.81 -11.29
C ARG A 566 -14.69 19.27 -11.76
N MET A 567 -14.97 17.98 -11.57
CA MET A 567 -16.28 17.34 -11.71
C MET A 567 -17.12 17.36 -10.42
N ARG A 568 -16.52 17.57 -9.23
CA ARG A 568 -17.21 17.44 -7.92
C ARG A 568 -17.60 18.76 -7.25
N LYS A 569 -18.32 19.64 -7.95
CA LYS A 569 -19.27 20.54 -7.26
C LYS A 569 -20.66 20.27 -7.80
N VAL A 570 -21.54 19.77 -6.93
CA VAL A 570 -22.99 19.73 -7.19
C VAL A 570 -23.42 21.13 -7.63
N GLY A 571 -23.84 21.26 -8.90
CA GLY A 571 -24.24 22.55 -9.51
C GLY A 571 -23.14 23.36 -10.21
N GLY A 572 -21.87 22.94 -10.18
CA GLY A 572 -20.78 23.59 -10.91
C GLY A 572 -20.64 23.01 -12.32
N GLN A 573 -20.97 23.78 -13.35
CA GLN A 573 -20.72 23.36 -14.74
C GLN A 573 -19.19 23.27 -14.96
N PRO A 574 -18.69 22.23 -15.66
CA PRO A 574 -17.27 22.08 -15.93
C PRO A 574 -16.71 23.31 -16.65
N SER A 575 -15.38 23.44 -16.73
CA SER A 575 -14.81 24.27 -17.78
C SER A 575 -15.15 23.63 -19.13
N LYS A 576 -16.34 23.94 -19.65
CA LYS A 576 -16.94 23.30 -20.83
C LYS A 576 -15.94 23.20 -21.97
N LYS A 577 -15.05 24.18 -22.12
CA LYS A 577 -14.07 24.25 -23.21
C LYS A 577 -13.09 23.08 -23.21
N LEU A 578 -12.39 22.79 -22.10
CA LEU A 578 -11.32 21.78 -22.07
C LEU A 578 -11.86 20.35 -22.18
N ALA A 579 -12.91 20.03 -21.41
CA ALA A 579 -13.57 18.73 -21.48
C ALA A 579 -14.18 18.45 -22.86
N ARG A 580 -14.79 19.46 -23.51
CA ARG A 580 -15.30 19.35 -24.88
C ARG A 580 -14.20 19.13 -25.91
N ALA A 581 -12.99 19.62 -25.66
CA ALA A 581 -11.85 19.46 -26.56
C ALA A 581 -11.20 18.07 -26.44
N ALA A 582 -11.16 17.47 -25.25
CA ALA A 582 -10.57 16.16 -25.01
C ALA A 582 -11.42 15.00 -25.58
N CYS A 583 -10.80 13.82 -25.71
CA CYS A 583 -11.48 12.56 -26.05
C CYS A 583 -12.15 11.94 -24.82
N ALA A 584 -11.55 12.10 -23.64
CA ALA A 584 -12.09 11.64 -22.36
C ALA A 584 -11.60 12.53 -21.22
N TRP A 585 -12.40 12.60 -20.15
CA TRP A 585 -12.05 13.24 -18.88
C TRP A 585 -12.11 12.21 -17.74
N VAL A 586 -11.02 12.04 -17.00
CA VAL A 586 -10.95 11.06 -15.90
C VAL A 586 -10.64 11.77 -14.57
N PRO A 587 -11.30 11.43 -13.45
CA PRO A 587 -10.97 12.00 -12.15
C PRO A 587 -9.53 11.71 -11.72
N TRP A 588 -8.78 12.73 -11.30
CA TRP A 588 -7.40 12.56 -10.81
C TRP A 588 -7.35 11.63 -9.61
N SER A 589 -8.27 11.82 -8.66
CA SER A 589 -8.48 10.93 -7.51
C SER A 589 -8.56 9.43 -7.82
N LEU A 590 -9.08 9.03 -8.98
CA LEU A 590 -9.16 7.63 -9.39
C LEU A 590 -7.89 7.16 -10.11
N VAL A 591 -7.25 8.04 -10.87
CA VAL A 591 -5.99 7.74 -11.56
C VAL A 591 -4.84 7.59 -10.57
N GLU A 592 -4.73 8.48 -9.59
CA GLU A 592 -3.63 8.44 -8.60
C GLU A 592 -3.73 7.30 -7.60
N THR A 593 -4.94 6.77 -7.38
CA THR A 593 -5.20 5.57 -6.55
C THR A 593 -5.16 4.26 -7.34
N GLY A 594 -5.10 4.32 -8.68
CA GLY A 594 -5.16 3.15 -9.56
C GLY A 594 -6.58 2.56 -9.74
N CYS A 595 -7.61 3.21 -9.20
CA CYS A 595 -9.00 2.76 -9.19
C CYS A 595 -9.80 3.23 -10.42
N VAL A 596 -9.27 3.05 -11.64
CA VAL A 596 -10.00 3.38 -12.88
C VAL A 596 -10.70 2.14 -13.44
N ASP A 597 -12.02 2.06 -13.19
CA ASP A 597 -12.91 0.96 -13.60
C ASP A 597 -13.72 1.28 -14.88
N LYS A 598 -14.58 0.35 -15.29
CA LYS A 598 -15.41 0.47 -16.50
C LYS A 598 -16.44 1.60 -16.39
N ASP A 599 -17.04 1.80 -15.22
CA ASP A 599 -18.10 2.78 -15.02
C ASP A 599 -17.55 4.21 -15.02
N THR A 600 -16.35 4.40 -14.46
CA THR A 600 -15.59 5.65 -14.56
C THR A 600 -15.39 6.07 -16.01
N ILE A 601 -15.06 5.13 -16.90
CA ILE A 601 -14.83 5.41 -18.32
C ILE A 601 -16.14 5.67 -19.07
N LYS A 602 -17.27 5.10 -18.67
CA LYS A 602 -18.58 5.45 -19.26
C LYS A 602 -18.91 6.92 -19.05
N GLU A 603 -18.64 7.45 -17.86
CA GLU A 603 -18.87 8.87 -17.54
C GLU A 603 -17.83 9.81 -18.17
N ALA A 604 -16.65 9.29 -18.52
CA ALA A 604 -15.53 10.08 -19.04
C ALA A 604 -15.81 10.78 -20.37
N PHE A 605 -16.82 10.35 -21.12
CA PHE A 605 -17.18 10.90 -22.44
C PHE A 605 -18.32 11.92 -22.41
N ALA A 606 -18.98 12.12 -21.27
CA ALA A 606 -20.27 12.83 -21.18
C ALA A 606 -20.24 14.28 -21.74
N ASN A 607 -19.08 14.91 -21.74
CA ASN A 607 -18.91 16.31 -22.16
C ASN A 607 -18.11 16.46 -23.46
N THR A 608 -17.70 15.37 -24.11
CA THR A 608 -16.86 15.42 -25.31
C THR A 608 -17.67 15.81 -26.54
N VAL A 609 -17.19 16.81 -27.30
CA VAL A 609 -17.75 17.10 -28.62
C VAL A 609 -17.16 16.13 -29.64
N LEU A 610 -18.02 15.29 -30.22
CA LEU A 610 -17.69 14.27 -31.20
C LEU A 610 -17.25 14.89 -32.54
N THR A 611 -16.22 14.29 -33.12
CA THR A 611 -15.73 14.55 -34.48
C THR A 611 -15.26 13.22 -35.05
N GLU A 612 -15.26 13.02 -36.36
CA GLU A 612 -14.88 11.72 -36.97
C GLU A 612 -13.54 11.18 -36.43
N LYS A 613 -12.56 12.06 -36.20
CA LYS A 613 -11.25 11.70 -35.64
C LYS A 613 -11.29 11.34 -34.15
N LYS A 614 -12.19 11.97 -33.38
CA LYS A 614 -12.38 11.66 -31.97
C LYS A 614 -13.19 10.39 -31.78
N ASP A 615 -14.16 10.12 -32.65
CA ASP A 615 -15.01 8.93 -32.57
C ASP A 615 -14.15 7.66 -32.64
N GLU A 616 -13.18 7.64 -33.55
CA GLU A 616 -12.22 6.53 -33.64
C GLU A 616 -11.36 6.40 -32.37
N LYS A 617 -10.93 7.52 -31.77
CA LYS A 617 -10.16 7.47 -30.51
C LYS A 617 -11.01 7.06 -29.32
N ILE A 618 -12.28 7.49 -29.25
CA ILE A 618 -13.22 7.08 -28.22
C ILE A 618 -13.53 5.59 -28.34
N ARG A 619 -13.67 5.06 -29.56
CA ARG A 619 -13.81 3.63 -29.82
C ARG A 619 -12.60 2.85 -29.29
N GLN A 620 -11.39 3.34 -29.55
CA GLN A 620 -10.16 2.76 -28.99
C GLN A 620 -10.17 2.77 -27.46
N ILE A 621 -10.62 3.86 -26.81
CA ILE A 621 -10.74 3.91 -25.34
C ILE A 621 -11.77 2.88 -24.84
N LYS A 622 -12.94 2.79 -25.47
CA LYS A 622 -13.97 1.79 -25.09
C LYS A 622 -13.47 0.36 -25.22
N GLU A 623 -12.72 0.06 -26.28
CA GLU A 623 -12.11 -1.25 -26.53
C GLU A 623 -11.07 -1.60 -25.45
N ILE A 624 -10.19 -0.67 -25.10
CA ILE A 624 -9.17 -0.85 -24.04
C ILE A 624 -9.80 -1.22 -22.69
N PHE A 625 -11.00 -0.68 -22.40
CA PHE A 625 -11.71 -0.93 -21.14
C PHE A 625 -12.81 -2.00 -21.26
N GLY A 626 -12.95 -2.65 -22.42
CA GLY A 626 -13.93 -3.72 -22.65
C GLY A 626 -15.38 -3.28 -22.44
N ILE A 627 -15.74 -2.11 -22.97
CA ILE A 627 -17.11 -1.57 -22.97
C ILE A 627 -17.79 -1.97 -24.29
N SER A 628 -18.87 -2.75 -24.22
CA SER A 628 -19.63 -3.20 -25.38
C SER A 628 -20.76 -2.20 -25.74
N GLU A 629 -21.19 -2.15 -27.00
CA GLU A 629 -22.33 -1.30 -27.41
C GLU A 629 -23.69 -1.79 -26.87
N GLN A 630 -23.74 -2.97 -26.24
CA GLN A 630 -24.97 -3.58 -25.71
C GLN A 630 -25.21 -3.26 -24.23
N ASP A 631 -24.26 -2.61 -23.55
CA ASP A 631 -24.38 -2.15 -22.17
C ASP A 631 -25.11 -0.79 -22.09
N GLY A 632 -26.38 -0.77 -22.50
CA GLY A 632 -27.39 0.26 -22.21
C GLY A 632 -26.92 1.71 -22.11
N ILE A 633 -26.75 2.38 -23.26
CA ILE A 633 -26.78 3.85 -23.32
C ILE A 633 -28.19 4.24 -23.76
N VAL A 634 -28.88 5.05 -22.95
CA VAL A 634 -29.97 5.88 -23.46
C VAL A 634 -29.35 6.81 -24.49
N GLU A 635 -29.51 6.46 -25.77
CA GLU A 635 -29.19 7.32 -26.89
C GLU A 635 -30.01 8.61 -26.80
N SER A 636 -29.40 9.67 -26.29
CA SER A 636 -29.81 11.03 -26.62
C SER A 636 -28.58 11.89 -26.93
N TYR A 637 -27.73 11.39 -27.83
CA TYR A 637 -26.74 12.27 -28.47
C TYR A 637 -27.46 13.09 -29.55
N SER A 638 -27.81 14.34 -29.24
CA SER A 638 -28.24 15.28 -30.27
C SER A 638 -27.11 15.47 -31.28
N ARG A 639 -27.28 14.82 -32.43
CA ARG A 639 -26.43 14.96 -33.62
C ARG A 639 -26.69 16.33 -34.26
N HIS A 640 -26.22 17.40 -33.62
CA HIS A 640 -26.21 18.71 -34.26
C HIS A 640 -25.00 18.79 -35.18
N SER A 641 -25.24 18.64 -36.48
CA SER A 641 -24.33 19.07 -37.55
C SER A 641 -24.06 20.56 -37.37
N PHE A 642 -22.93 20.91 -36.76
CA PHE A 642 -22.49 22.30 -36.62
C PHE A 642 -21.38 22.55 -37.64
N ASN A 643 -21.66 23.39 -38.63
CA ASN A 643 -20.65 23.89 -39.55
C ASN A 643 -19.60 24.71 -38.77
N GLU A 644 -18.31 24.46 -39.05
CA GLU A 644 -17.20 25.26 -38.57
C GLU A 644 -17.17 26.64 -39.27
N SER A 645 -18.10 27.52 -38.89
CA SER A 645 -18.03 28.96 -39.22
C SER A 645 -19.05 29.69 -38.36
N ASP A 646 -18.68 30.06 -37.14
CA ASP A 646 -19.21 31.25 -36.46
C ASP A 646 -18.41 31.45 -35.16
N ASP A 647 -17.30 32.17 -35.31
CA ASP A 647 -16.68 32.94 -34.24
C ASP A 647 -17.55 34.20 -34.06
N SER A 648 -18.26 34.29 -32.94
CA SER A 648 -18.65 35.60 -32.41
C SER A 648 -18.60 35.59 -30.89
N ASP A 649 -17.71 36.46 -30.38
CA ASP A 649 -17.63 36.86 -28.99
C ASP A 649 -19.01 37.27 -28.47
N ILE A 650 -19.43 36.66 -27.36
CA ILE A 650 -20.51 37.22 -26.54
C ILE A 650 -19.94 37.50 -25.16
N SER A 651 -19.87 38.80 -24.89
CA SER A 651 -19.38 39.43 -23.68
C SER A 651 -20.35 39.29 -22.50
N ASP A 652 -19.78 39.15 -21.31
CA ASP A 652 -20.46 39.26 -20.03
C ASP A 652 -21.11 40.65 -19.87
N GLN A 653 -22.44 40.75 -19.88
CA GLN A 653 -23.15 41.80 -19.15
C GLN A 653 -24.56 41.37 -18.71
N LYS A 654 -24.79 41.59 -17.41
CA LYS A 654 -26.06 41.94 -16.73
C LYS A 654 -27.24 40.97 -16.82
N ILE A 655 -27.62 40.42 -15.66
CA ILE A 655 -29.00 40.62 -15.15
C ILE A 655 -28.93 40.95 -13.66
N SER A 656 -29.46 42.13 -13.36
CA SER A 656 -29.77 42.63 -12.04
C SER A 656 -31.25 42.34 -11.74
N ASN A 657 -31.53 42.09 -10.47
CA ASN A 657 -32.75 42.42 -9.73
C ASN A 657 -34.00 41.52 -9.76
N GLN A 658 -34.43 41.29 -8.51
CA GLN A 658 -35.79 41.20 -7.96
C GLN A 658 -36.50 39.84 -8.02
N HIS A 659 -36.57 39.19 -6.85
CA HIS A 659 -37.82 39.13 -6.09
C HIS A 659 -37.55 38.96 -4.59
N ALA A 660 -38.13 39.86 -3.80
CA ALA A 660 -38.22 39.81 -2.35
C ALA A 660 -39.40 38.94 -1.92
N SER A 661 -39.30 38.26 -0.77
CA SER A 661 -40.25 38.41 0.36
C SER A 661 -40.02 37.38 1.49
N ASN A 662 -40.22 37.89 2.72
CA ASN A 662 -40.64 37.22 3.96
C ASN A 662 -39.59 36.83 5.04
N LEU A 663 -39.20 37.86 5.82
CA LEU A 663 -39.44 38.05 7.26
C LEU A 663 -39.65 36.84 8.20
N SER A 664 -38.74 36.67 9.15
CA SER A 664 -38.89 36.83 10.63
C SER A 664 -37.66 36.19 11.29
N GLY A 665 -36.91 36.74 12.25
CA GLY A 665 -37.21 37.74 13.26
C GLY A 665 -37.13 37.07 14.62
N THR A 666 -35.98 37.10 15.32
CA THR A 666 -35.88 37.15 16.81
C THR A 666 -34.43 37.28 17.29
N TYR A 667 -34.12 38.50 17.73
CA TYR A 667 -33.41 38.92 18.96
C TYR A 667 -32.10 38.24 19.45
N ILE A 668 -31.10 39.12 19.59
CA ILE A 668 -29.86 39.04 20.40
C ILE A 668 -30.19 39.47 21.86
N PRO A 669 -29.36 39.17 22.87
CA PRO A 669 -28.43 40.22 23.31
C PRO A 669 -27.01 39.74 23.67
N ASN A 670 -26.07 40.68 23.46
CA ASN A 670 -24.64 40.65 23.76
C ASN A 670 -24.32 40.48 25.25
N SER A 671 -23.13 39.93 25.52
CA SER A 671 -22.28 40.41 26.61
C SER A 671 -20.83 40.47 26.12
N ASP A 672 -20.34 41.69 25.92
CA ASP A 672 -18.93 42.04 25.77
C ASP A 672 -18.15 41.70 27.04
N LEU A 673 -16.87 41.33 26.89
CA LEU A 673 -15.73 41.86 27.65
C LEU A 673 -14.43 41.26 27.10
N ASP A 674 -13.73 42.11 26.34
CA ASP A 674 -12.28 42.29 26.23
C ASP A 674 -11.35 41.19 26.76
N LEU A 675 -10.43 40.74 25.89
CA LEU A 675 -9.01 41.11 26.02
C LEU A 675 -8.27 40.70 24.74
N ASP A 676 -8.06 41.71 23.91
CA ASP A 676 -7.14 41.76 22.78
C ASP A 676 -5.69 41.71 23.29
N LEU A 677 -4.86 40.82 22.72
CA LEU A 677 -3.39 40.87 22.74
C LEU A 677 -2.87 39.84 21.72
N ASP A 678 -2.52 40.28 20.52
CA ASP A 678 -1.20 40.03 19.88
C ASP A 678 -1.20 40.16 18.35
N HIS A 679 -0.96 41.38 17.88
CA HIS A 679 -0.02 41.64 16.79
C HIS A 679 0.67 42.99 17.08
N PRO A 680 1.93 43.24 16.68
CA PRO A 680 2.65 42.62 15.57
C PRO A 680 4.13 42.28 15.89
N LEU A 681 4.85 41.63 14.97
CA LEU A 681 6.15 42.12 14.46
C LEU A 681 6.71 41.14 13.41
N SER A 682 6.64 41.59 12.16
CA SER A 682 7.54 41.19 11.08
C SER A 682 8.98 41.52 11.47
N LEU A 683 9.84 40.50 11.54
CA LEU A 683 11.29 40.65 11.39
C LEU A 683 11.79 39.55 10.44
N GLY A 684 12.48 40.00 9.39
CA GLY A 684 12.98 39.16 8.30
C GLY A 684 13.73 37.92 8.79
N SER A 685 13.34 36.77 8.24
CA SER A 685 14.05 35.52 8.43
C SER A 685 15.20 35.43 7.42
N PRO A 686 16.38 34.88 7.80
CA PRO A 686 17.56 34.82 6.94
C PRO A 686 17.29 33.90 5.75
N LEU A 687 17.96 34.18 4.63
CA LEU A 687 18.10 33.26 3.49
C LEU A 687 18.26 31.81 3.97
N ASP A 688 17.37 30.93 3.53
CA ASP A 688 17.40 29.51 3.85
C ASP A 688 18.77 28.92 3.46
N ALA A 689 19.46 28.37 4.45
CA ALA A 689 20.79 27.77 4.29
C ALA A 689 20.77 26.54 3.36
N SER A 690 19.59 25.97 3.07
CA SER A 690 19.41 24.91 2.07
C SER A 690 19.76 25.36 0.65
N TYR A 691 19.51 26.64 0.32
CA TYR A 691 19.66 27.17 -1.03
C TYR A 691 21.11 27.59 -1.37
N VAL A 692 21.94 27.89 -0.36
CA VAL A 692 23.37 28.19 -0.58
C VAL A 692 24.16 26.93 -0.93
N GLU A 693 23.66 25.76 -0.54
CA GLU A 693 24.24 24.46 -0.88
C GLU A 693 23.93 24.01 -2.31
N GLU A 694 22.72 24.28 -2.83
CA GLU A 694 22.39 24.02 -4.25
C GLU A 694 23.24 24.84 -5.23
N ILE A 695 23.64 26.06 -4.87
CA ILE A 695 24.53 26.91 -5.70
C ILE A 695 26.00 26.41 -5.69
N LEU A 696 26.37 25.51 -4.77
CA LEU A 696 27.73 24.97 -4.67
C LEU A 696 27.99 23.78 -5.62
N ASP A 697 26.95 23.01 -5.98
CA ASP A 697 27.09 21.84 -6.86
C ASP A 697 27.05 22.18 -8.36
N ASP A 698 26.56 23.37 -8.74
CA ASP A 698 26.40 23.77 -10.15
C ASP A 698 27.68 24.28 -10.86
N LEU A 699 28.87 24.23 -10.23
CA LEU A 699 30.12 24.67 -10.87
C LEU A 699 31.34 23.81 -10.47
N ALA A 700 31.33 22.53 -10.80
CA ALA A 700 32.55 21.75 -11.03
C ALA A 700 32.79 21.63 -12.54
N PRO A 701 33.96 22.01 -13.09
CA PRO A 701 34.19 21.93 -14.53
C PRO A 701 34.33 20.47 -14.97
N ALA A 702 33.69 20.19 -16.10
CA ALA A 702 33.70 18.93 -16.82
C ALA A 702 35.10 18.34 -17.02
N SER A 703 35.19 17.03 -16.82
CA SER A 703 36.27 16.17 -17.29
C SER A 703 36.42 16.26 -18.81
N PRO A 704 37.62 16.41 -19.38
CA PRO A 704 37.81 16.24 -20.82
C PRO A 704 38.12 14.78 -21.17
N LEU A 705 37.18 14.13 -21.87
CA LEU A 705 37.46 13.14 -22.92
C LEU A 705 37.98 13.95 -24.13
N ASP A 706 38.87 13.54 -25.04
CA ASP A 706 39.46 12.28 -25.46
C ASP A 706 40.64 12.64 -26.41
N HIS A 707 41.62 11.75 -26.63
CA HIS A 707 42.29 11.57 -27.93
C HIS A 707 43.41 10.50 -27.87
N SER A 708 43.05 9.32 -28.37
CA SER A 708 43.76 8.42 -29.29
C SER A 708 45.27 8.56 -29.54
N THR A 709 45.96 7.43 -29.29
CA THR A 709 47.06 6.81 -30.06
C THR A 709 48.31 7.62 -30.45
N ARG A 710 49.46 7.29 -29.83
CA ARG A 710 50.67 6.93 -30.59
C ARG A 710 51.69 6.14 -29.75
N SER A 711 52.26 5.14 -30.40
CA SER A 711 53.37 4.28 -29.96
C SER A 711 54.63 5.05 -29.54
N LYS A 712 55.34 4.56 -28.51
CA LYS A 712 56.74 4.10 -28.59
C LYS A 712 57.30 3.67 -27.22
N SER A 713 58.28 2.80 -27.35
CA SER A 713 58.98 1.97 -26.39
C SER A 713 60.02 2.68 -25.52
N ARG A 714 60.34 1.99 -24.40
CA ARG A 714 61.66 1.81 -23.74
C ARG A 714 62.21 2.90 -22.81
N SER A 715 62.67 2.38 -21.66
CA SER A 715 63.78 2.80 -20.76
C SER A 715 63.61 4.14 -20.03
N GLY A 716 63.93 4.29 -18.74
CA GLY A 716 64.53 3.39 -17.76
C GLY A 716 64.99 4.22 -16.54
N SER A 717 65.11 3.53 -15.41
CA SER A 717 65.97 3.79 -14.24
C SER A 717 65.80 5.05 -13.37
N LYS A 718 65.71 4.75 -12.05
CA LYS A 718 66.37 5.40 -10.89
C LYS A 718 65.98 6.86 -10.61
N LYS A 719 65.53 7.22 -9.42
CA LYS A 719 66.03 6.88 -8.08
C LYS A 719 64.93 7.08 -7.04
#